data_AF-A0A2V7KQ02-F1
#
_entry.id   AF-A0A2V7KQ02-F1
#
_cell.length_a   1.000
_cell.length_b   1.000
_cell.length_c   1.000
_cell.angle_alpha   90.00
_cell.angle_beta   90.00
_cell.angle_gamma   90.00
#
_symmetry.space_group_name_H-M   'P 1'
#
loop_
_entity.id
_entity.type
_entity.pdbx_description
1 polymer ?
#
loop_
_entity_poly.entity_id
_entity_poly.type
_entity_poly.pdbx_seq_one_letter_code
_entity_poly.pdbx_strand_id
1 'polypeptide(L)'
;MVFAPEFLPRHQTGGAGFPCSSARTLLGGPVRRRLEEAPARARVLRRDALPPRVNHDLSGRQLIKGVDMATPRRWWPKCALLGAALVLLGSCDRAPTDGSVSGALPHPNFAVGDVTSVQPLPIPGQDVSVAFDGKKIYYSINGDTRLISFTPGNPPTNVTTVTVADALGNRIDLDAMAYDGTRDMIWAVQHATENIYLVNKMTGLATFQFSATGKCARCIGTFKDGLAFDAGNVLDASDDALWWSYDVDWVVYKLKIPLGTEIEHFDVRGPDGIAGTADDIHPDLSRFGNSGIAVGGSNLYLGTDGGGSIIRVDKVTKKFVDVLATPGQRPEDMECDPVTFAPKEVMWVRQFEDPNNVRAVEIEPNTCGLGGGAPQPATLTLEPPAAENPVGTQHCVTATVKDVSGNPVPNVTVVFTVTGSVNTGGSVPTDANGQAKFCYMGPTQVGADVISAFADANNNGRQDPGEPSGKATKAWVAGAPATLVLTPPAATNTVGAKHCVTATVRDAFGNPVSGVTVVFSVGPSVPTTFPRPPGGTATTDANGQATFCYTASLPGVDRIHAFADVNSSGREDPGEPFGDAEKTWIPPTSTQLCEVTITDGGWIIANNMDRANFGGNAKVLPDGTVQGQQEYQDQGPAQPMNVHSTEITATTCSDDLTMASIFGKATIDGAGSHVFRIDVTDGGSGGSNDSYGIMLDTGYLSGQHPLSGGNVTIHKQ
;
A
#
# COMPACT_ATOMS: atom_id res chain seq x y z
N MET A 1 30.35 1.47 -39.43
CA MET A 1 30.49 0.01 -39.26
C MET A 1 29.23 -0.46 -38.55
N VAL A 2 28.17 -0.79 -39.28
CA VAL A 2 27.86 -2.10 -39.91
C VAL A 2 27.34 -3.12 -38.87
N PHE A 3 26.02 -3.36 -38.92
CA PHE A 3 25.24 -4.63 -38.87
C PHE A 3 25.77 -5.82 -38.04
N ALA A 4 24.98 -6.66 -37.35
CA ALA A 4 23.57 -7.05 -37.40
C ALA A 4 23.18 -7.88 -36.13
N PRO A 5 21.88 -8.14 -35.88
CA PRO A 5 21.34 -9.04 -34.84
C PRO A 5 20.85 -10.39 -35.41
N GLU A 6 20.63 -11.40 -34.54
CA GLU A 6 19.57 -12.44 -34.63
C GLU A 6 19.76 -13.55 -33.57
N PHE A 7 18.69 -13.98 -32.88
CA PHE A 7 18.24 -15.38 -32.87
C PHE A 7 16.89 -15.53 -32.11
N LEU A 8 15.88 -16.02 -32.83
CA LEU A 8 14.62 -16.61 -32.34
C LEU A 8 14.83 -18.09 -31.96
N PRO A 9 13.83 -18.72 -31.31
CA PRO A 9 13.12 -19.77 -32.03
C PRO A 9 11.58 -19.77 -31.85
N ARG A 10 10.91 -20.43 -32.82
CA ARG A 10 9.46 -20.57 -33.04
C ARG A 10 8.90 -21.92 -32.57
N HIS A 11 7.63 -21.86 -32.13
CA HIS A 11 6.47 -22.79 -32.30
C HIS A 11 6.40 -24.22 -31.72
N GLN A 12 5.31 -24.43 -30.95
CA GLN A 12 4.23 -25.44 -31.13
C GLN A 12 2.92 -24.78 -30.58
N THR A 13 1.83 -24.50 -31.31
CA THR A 13 0.70 -25.30 -31.89
C THR A 13 -0.19 -26.09 -30.90
N GLY A 14 -1.48 -25.70 -30.84
CA GLY A 14 -2.64 -26.44 -30.31
C GLY A 14 -3.35 -25.69 -29.16
N GLY A 15 -4.64 -25.38 -29.15
CA GLY A 15 -5.77 -25.68 -30.03
C GLY A 15 -6.96 -24.77 -29.67
N ALA A 16 -7.92 -24.69 -30.60
CA ALA A 16 -9.11 -23.83 -30.54
C ALA A 16 -10.25 -24.42 -29.69
N GLY A 17 -11.08 -23.54 -29.11
CA GLY A 17 -12.37 -23.87 -28.50
C GLY A 17 -13.15 -22.62 -28.07
N PHE A 18 -14.11 -22.20 -28.90
CA PHE A 18 -15.25 -21.30 -28.57
C PHE A 18 -16.54 -22.15 -28.62
N PRO A 19 -17.73 -21.63 -28.26
CA PRO A 19 -18.18 -21.09 -26.98
C PRO A 19 -19.42 -21.86 -26.48
N CYS A 20 -19.90 -21.58 -25.26
CA CYS A 20 -21.21 -22.04 -24.81
C CYS A 20 -22.12 -20.84 -24.49
N SER A 21 -23.12 -20.63 -25.34
CA SER A 21 -24.28 -19.78 -25.09
C SER A 21 -25.45 -20.67 -24.63
N SER A 22 -26.19 -20.24 -23.62
CA SER A 22 -27.58 -20.68 -23.40
C SER A 22 -28.40 -19.50 -22.92
N ALA A 23 -29.47 -19.20 -23.66
CA ALA A 23 -30.38 -18.10 -23.45
C ALA A 23 -31.63 -18.50 -22.64
N ARG A 24 -32.20 -17.49 -21.96
CA ARG A 24 -33.62 -17.14 -21.74
C ARG A 24 -34.64 -18.22 -21.32
N THR A 25 -35.43 -17.86 -20.29
CA THR A 25 -36.89 -17.65 -20.46
C THR A 25 -37.42 -16.50 -19.58
N LEU A 26 -38.23 -15.64 -20.21
CA LEU A 26 -39.05 -14.53 -19.68
C LEU A 26 -40.46 -15.03 -19.32
N LEU A 27 -41.14 -14.36 -18.39
CA LEU A 27 -42.60 -14.08 -18.30
C LEU A 27 -42.75 -13.06 -17.13
N GLY A 28 -43.42 -11.91 -17.14
CA GLY A 28 -44.26 -11.20 -18.09
C GLY A 28 -45.28 -10.32 -17.31
N GLY A 29 -45.30 -8.99 -17.56
CA GLY A 29 -46.54 -8.19 -17.52
C GLY A 29 -46.86 -7.31 -16.29
N PRO A 30 -47.74 -6.29 -16.44
CA PRO A 30 -47.44 -4.90 -16.01
C PRO A 30 -48.50 -4.26 -15.07
N VAL A 31 -48.29 -3.01 -14.61
CA VAL A 31 -49.25 -1.87 -14.64
C VAL A 31 -48.56 -0.55 -14.21
N ARG A 32 -49.02 0.56 -14.83
CA ARG A 32 -48.51 1.95 -14.84
C ARG A 32 -49.14 2.88 -13.79
N ARG A 33 -48.35 3.93 -13.42
CA ARG A 33 -48.67 5.34 -13.07
C ARG A 33 -49.42 5.58 -11.73
N ARG A 34 -49.17 6.64 -10.95
CA ARG A 34 -49.00 8.07 -11.34
C ARG A 34 -48.55 8.92 -10.11
N LEU A 35 -47.70 9.95 -10.35
CA LEU A 35 -47.49 11.29 -9.70
C LEU A 35 -47.41 11.36 -8.15
N GLU A 36 -46.60 12.21 -7.49
CA GLU A 36 -46.46 13.66 -7.65
C GLU A 36 -45.29 14.21 -6.76
N GLU A 37 -44.65 15.27 -7.25
CA GLU A 37 -43.99 16.41 -6.56
C GLU A 37 -42.79 16.29 -5.59
N ALA A 38 -41.90 17.28 -5.75
CA ALA A 38 -40.60 17.53 -5.12
C ALA A 38 -40.70 18.69 -4.08
N PRO A 39 -39.61 19.41 -3.73
CA PRO A 39 -38.53 19.05 -2.80
C PRO A 39 -38.41 20.08 -1.64
N ALA A 40 -37.61 19.79 -0.59
CA ALA A 40 -37.12 20.85 0.30
C ALA A 40 -35.72 20.57 0.89
N ARG A 41 -34.87 21.58 0.72
CA ARG A 41 -33.48 21.71 1.21
C ARG A 41 -33.45 21.87 2.74
N ALA A 42 -32.47 21.25 3.41
CA ALA A 42 -32.11 21.57 4.79
C ALA A 42 -30.84 22.44 4.83
N ARG A 43 -30.94 23.56 5.56
CA ARG A 43 -29.89 24.57 5.77
C ARG A 43 -29.31 24.41 7.17
N VAL A 44 -28.00 24.51 7.26
CA VAL A 44 -27.16 24.55 8.47
C VAL A 44 -27.50 25.76 9.35
N LEU A 45 -27.51 25.58 10.68
CA LEU A 45 -27.24 26.65 11.66
C LEU A 45 -26.53 26.07 12.91
N ARG A 46 -25.42 26.72 13.29
CA ARG A 46 -24.69 26.59 14.56
C ARG A 46 -25.36 27.46 15.64
N ARG A 47 -25.28 27.05 16.92
CA ARG A 47 -24.55 27.75 18.01
C ARG A 47 -24.94 27.23 19.42
N ASP A 48 -23.88 26.96 20.18
CA ASP A 48 -23.56 27.36 21.56
C ASP A 48 -24.59 27.14 22.70
N ALA A 49 -24.18 26.37 23.72
CA ALA A 49 -23.90 26.83 25.10
C ALA A 49 -24.16 25.75 26.18
N LEU A 50 -23.14 25.52 27.02
CA LEU A 50 -23.18 24.91 28.38
C LEU A 50 -23.35 26.04 29.43
N PRO A 51 -23.46 25.80 30.76
CA PRO A 51 -23.92 24.65 31.58
C PRO A 51 -24.94 25.13 32.69
N PRO A 52 -25.26 24.37 33.78
CA PRO A 52 -24.42 24.35 35.00
C PRO A 52 -24.41 23.02 35.81
N ARG A 53 -23.48 22.93 36.77
CA ARG A 53 -23.39 21.92 37.86
C ARG A 53 -24.32 22.28 39.03
N VAL A 54 -24.66 21.29 39.90
CA VAL A 54 -24.53 21.31 41.39
C VAL A 54 -25.11 20.02 42.03
N ASN A 55 -24.26 19.35 42.84
CA ASN A 55 -24.37 18.61 44.12
C ASN A 55 -25.39 17.48 44.45
N HIS A 56 -24.79 16.42 45.05
CA HIS A 56 -25.17 15.59 46.23
C HIS A 56 -26.60 15.01 46.35
N ASP A 57 -26.73 13.68 46.50
CA ASP A 57 -26.83 12.99 47.81
C ASP A 57 -27.11 11.48 47.63
N LEU A 58 -26.76 10.72 48.67
CA LEU A 58 -26.83 9.28 48.88
C LEU A 58 -28.26 8.77 49.19
N SER A 59 -28.38 7.44 49.13
CA SER A 59 -29.35 6.55 49.80
C SER A 59 -30.59 6.11 49.01
N GLY A 60 -30.82 4.78 49.00
CA GLY A 60 -32.04 4.20 48.46
C GLY A 60 -31.97 2.69 48.19
N ARG A 61 -31.87 1.86 49.23
CA ARG A 61 -32.23 0.43 49.16
C ARG A 61 -33.72 0.31 48.82
N GLN A 62 -34.10 -0.50 47.84
CA GLN A 62 -35.39 -1.20 47.85
C GLN A 62 -35.32 -2.58 47.20
N LEU A 63 -35.92 -3.54 47.90
CA LEU A 63 -36.17 -4.93 47.54
C LEU A 63 -37.24 -5.04 46.45
N ILE A 64 -37.10 -6.00 45.53
CA ILE A 64 -38.23 -6.78 44.99
C ILE A 64 -37.82 -8.26 44.84
N LYS A 65 -38.64 -9.14 45.42
CA LYS A 65 -38.57 -10.60 45.36
C LYS A 65 -39.26 -11.13 44.10
N GLY A 66 -38.64 -12.14 43.48
CA GLY A 66 -39.24 -13.41 43.03
C GLY A 66 -40.00 -13.42 41.70
N VAL A 67 -39.62 -14.32 40.78
CA VAL A 67 -40.37 -15.55 40.40
C VAL A 67 -39.43 -16.53 39.68
N ASP A 68 -39.63 -17.82 39.97
CA ASP A 68 -38.95 -19.04 39.52
C ASP A 68 -38.70 -19.21 38.00
N MET A 69 -37.58 -19.86 37.68
CA MET A 69 -37.29 -20.47 36.37
C MET A 69 -37.44 -21.99 36.43
N ALA A 70 -38.26 -22.53 35.52
CA ALA A 70 -38.44 -23.96 35.28
C ALA A 70 -37.45 -24.50 34.23
N THR A 71 -36.87 -25.67 34.50
CA THR A 71 -36.12 -26.55 33.57
C THR A 71 -37.01 -27.16 32.47
N PRO A 72 -36.44 -27.54 31.30
CA PRO A 72 -36.52 -28.96 30.86
C PRO A 72 -35.27 -29.45 30.07
N ARG A 73 -34.71 -30.63 30.41
CA ARG A 73 -34.90 -32.01 29.86
C ARG A 73 -34.13 -32.37 28.57
N ARG A 74 -33.25 -33.37 28.74
CA ARG A 74 -32.61 -34.25 27.73
C ARG A 74 -33.60 -35.23 27.09
N TRP A 75 -33.39 -35.57 25.81
CA TRP A 75 -33.81 -36.82 25.17
C TRP A 75 -32.69 -37.38 24.27
N TRP A 76 -32.49 -38.70 24.32
CA TRP A 76 -31.57 -39.54 23.53
C TRP A 76 -32.15 -39.94 22.16
N PRO A 77 -31.34 -40.57 21.29
CA PRO A 77 -31.68 -41.94 20.92
C PRO A 77 -30.51 -42.94 20.97
N LYS A 78 -30.85 -44.23 21.21
CA LYS A 78 -29.97 -45.40 21.11
C LYS A 78 -30.13 -46.10 19.76
N CYS A 79 -29.04 -46.70 19.26
CA CYS A 79 -28.92 -47.97 18.50
C CYS A 79 -27.42 -48.11 18.17
N ALA A 80 -26.70 -49.24 18.20
CA ALA A 80 -26.88 -50.62 18.67
C ALA A 80 -25.44 -51.20 18.77
N LEU A 81 -25.23 -52.22 19.62
CA LEU A 81 -23.96 -52.95 19.83
C LEU A 81 -23.80 -54.08 18.80
N LEU A 82 -22.58 -54.27 18.27
CA LEU A 82 -22.07 -55.58 17.82
C LEU A 82 -20.56 -55.55 17.50
N GLY A 83 -19.84 -56.55 18.01
CA GLY A 83 -18.76 -57.23 17.27
C GLY A 83 -17.30 -56.81 17.55
N ALA A 84 -16.50 -57.79 17.98
CA ALA A 84 -15.09 -57.67 18.35
C ALA A 84 -14.10 -57.79 17.17
N ALA A 85 -12.90 -57.25 17.41
CA ALA A 85 -11.55 -57.66 16.96
C ALA A 85 -11.24 -57.88 15.46
N LEU A 86 -10.29 -57.10 14.93
CA LEU A 86 -9.14 -57.63 14.19
C LEU A 86 -8.02 -56.58 14.06
N VAL A 87 -6.81 -56.95 14.50
CA VAL A 87 -5.53 -56.31 14.20
C VAL A 87 -5.14 -56.67 12.78
N LEU A 88 -4.70 -55.70 11.95
CA LEU A 88 -3.76 -55.93 10.86
C LEU A 88 -3.10 -54.62 10.39
N LEU A 89 -1.83 -54.80 10.03
CA LEU A 89 -0.76 -53.85 9.75
C LEU A 89 -1.03 -52.92 8.56
N GLY A 90 -0.42 -51.73 8.62
CA GLY A 90 -0.31 -50.81 7.49
C GLY A 90 0.76 -49.76 7.76
N SER A 91 2.03 -50.15 7.59
CA SER A 91 3.18 -49.24 7.55
C SER A 91 3.03 -48.23 6.41
N CYS A 92 3.35 -46.97 6.68
CA CYS A 92 3.69 -46.00 5.65
C CYS A 92 4.92 -45.23 6.15
N ASP A 93 6.10 -45.70 5.75
CA ASP A 93 7.33 -44.94 5.83
C ASP A 93 7.19 -43.70 4.94
N ARG A 94 7.50 -42.53 5.52
CA ARG A 94 7.85 -41.34 4.77
C ARG A 94 9.20 -40.85 5.28
N ALA A 95 10.19 -40.91 4.39
CA ALA A 95 11.53 -40.39 4.60
C ALA A 95 11.52 -38.88 4.91
N PRO A 96 12.46 -38.39 5.75
CA PRO A 96 12.55 -36.98 6.09
C PRO A 96 13.18 -36.19 4.94
N THR A 97 12.54 -35.11 4.53
CA THR A 97 13.16 -34.07 3.70
C THR A 97 13.97 -33.14 4.60
N ASP A 98 15.26 -33.03 4.30
CA ASP A 98 16.17 -32.02 4.82
C ASP A 98 15.57 -30.61 4.66
N GLY A 99 15.53 -29.89 5.77
CA GLY A 99 15.04 -28.53 5.89
C GLY A 99 15.35 -28.04 7.30
N SER A 100 16.61 -27.68 7.56
CA SER A 100 17.02 -27.04 8.79
C SER A 100 16.36 -25.66 8.90
N VAL A 101 15.22 -25.62 9.56
CA VAL A 101 14.62 -24.40 10.12
C VAL A 101 14.79 -24.50 11.64
N SER A 102 15.16 -23.37 12.25
CA SER A 102 15.44 -23.14 13.67
C SER A 102 14.66 -24.03 14.65
N GLY A 103 15.37 -24.62 15.60
CA GLY A 103 14.86 -25.55 16.61
C GLY A 103 13.95 -24.92 17.67
N ALA A 104 12.77 -24.42 17.27
CA ALA A 104 11.68 -24.15 18.18
C ALA A 104 11.07 -25.49 18.64
N LEU A 105 10.79 -25.62 19.95
CA LEU A 105 10.07 -26.78 20.47
C LEU A 105 8.61 -26.74 19.98
N PRO A 106 7.95 -27.88 19.75
CA PRO A 106 6.54 -27.87 19.32
C PRO A 106 5.64 -27.19 20.36
N HIS A 107 4.82 -26.23 19.92
CA HIS A 107 3.93 -25.43 20.77
C HIS A 107 2.45 -25.82 20.56
N PRO A 108 1.83 -26.55 21.50
CA PRO A 108 0.38 -26.50 21.72
C PRO A 108 -0.12 -25.05 21.92
N ASN A 109 -1.41 -24.78 21.69
CA ASN A 109 -2.04 -23.48 22.00
C ASN A 109 -2.16 -23.29 23.52
N PHE A 110 -1.04 -23.02 24.18
CA PHE A 110 -0.98 -22.63 25.57
C PHE A 110 -1.49 -21.18 25.74
N ALA A 111 -2.08 -20.91 26.89
CA ALA A 111 -2.48 -19.58 27.33
C ALA A 111 -1.36 -18.99 28.19
N VAL A 112 -1.34 -17.65 28.32
CA VAL A 112 -0.46 -16.99 29.28
C VAL A 112 -0.71 -17.57 30.67
N GLY A 113 0.39 -17.93 31.35
CA GLY A 113 0.40 -18.59 32.64
C GLY A 113 0.53 -20.12 32.59
N ASP A 114 0.36 -20.75 31.42
CA ASP A 114 0.51 -22.20 31.28
C ASP A 114 1.98 -22.61 31.33
N VAL A 115 2.24 -23.77 31.94
CA VAL A 115 3.54 -24.45 31.84
C VAL A 115 3.65 -25.07 30.45
N THR A 116 4.41 -24.43 29.56
CA THR A 116 4.56 -24.84 28.16
C THR A 116 5.53 -25.99 27.99
N SER A 117 6.52 -26.09 28.87
CA SER A 117 7.55 -27.12 28.81
C SER A 117 8.16 -27.40 30.19
N VAL A 118 8.56 -28.66 30.42
CA VAL A 118 9.36 -29.08 31.57
C VAL A 118 10.65 -29.70 31.02
N GLN A 119 11.78 -29.09 31.35
CA GLN A 119 13.10 -29.45 30.86
C GLN A 119 13.87 -30.15 31.99
N PRO A 120 14.24 -31.44 31.84
CA PRO A 120 15.04 -32.11 32.85
C PRO A 120 16.45 -31.53 32.88
N LEU A 121 17.00 -31.34 34.07
CA LEU A 121 18.38 -30.91 34.23
C LEU A 121 19.34 -32.05 33.83
N PRO A 122 20.34 -31.79 32.98
CA PRO A 122 21.33 -32.81 32.61
C PRO A 122 22.08 -33.41 33.80
N ILE A 123 22.30 -32.61 34.85
CA ILE A 123 22.88 -33.01 36.12
C ILE A 123 21.86 -32.63 37.19
N PRO A 124 21.13 -33.60 37.77
CA PRO A 124 20.13 -33.33 38.81
C PRO A 124 20.78 -32.78 40.09
N GLY A 125 20.14 -31.81 40.74
CA GLY A 125 20.64 -31.21 41.96
C GLY A 125 19.73 -30.12 42.50
N GLN A 126 19.75 -29.91 43.82
CA GLN A 126 18.95 -28.88 44.46
C GLN A 126 19.66 -27.54 44.41
N ASP A 127 18.98 -26.53 43.86
CA ASP A 127 19.41 -25.13 43.78
C ASP A 127 18.26 -24.27 43.23
N VAL A 128 18.37 -22.96 43.37
CA VAL A 128 17.39 -21.97 42.94
C VAL A 128 17.70 -21.36 41.57
N SER A 129 18.94 -21.44 41.13
CA SER A 129 19.48 -20.58 40.10
C SER A 129 19.08 -20.92 38.66
N VAL A 130 18.75 -19.89 37.87
CA VAL A 130 18.53 -20.01 36.42
C VAL A 130 18.91 -18.74 35.69
N ALA A 131 19.68 -18.88 34.61
CA ALA A 131 19.94 -17.81 33.65
C ALA A 131 19.82 -18.35 32.22
N PHE A 132 19.52 -17.47 31.25
CA PHE A 132 19.29 -17.84 29.86
C PHE A 132 19.89 -16.80 28.92
N ASP A 133 20.77 -17.24 28.02
CA ASP A 133 21.52 -16.33 27.13
C ASP A 133 20.95 -16.21 25.71
N GLY A 134 19.73 -16.69 25.49
CA GLY A 134 19.12 -16.77 24.15
C GLY A 134 19.38 -18.12 23.47
N LYS A 135 20.25 -18.97 24.02
CA LYS A 135 20.62 -20.27 23.43
C LYS A 135 20.71 -21.40 24.46
N LYS A 136 21.23 -21.11 25.64
CA LYS A 136 21.46 -22.07 26.72
C LYS A 136 20.87 -21.58 28.02
N ILE A 137 20.31 -22.52 28.78
CA ILE A 137 20.02 -22.34 30.20
C ILE A 137 21.30 -22.62 30.98
N TYR A 138 21.57 -21.78 31.98
CA TYR A 138 22.66 -21.90 32.95
C TYR A 138 22.05 -22.09 34.35
N TYR A 139 22.66 -22.93 35.16
CA TYR A 139 22.26 -23.19 36.54
C TYR A 139 23.46 -23.69 37.37
N SER A 140 23.31 -23.67 38.69
CA SER A 140 24.24 -24.22 39.67
C SER A 140 23.57 -25.33 40.48
N ILE A 141 24.36 -26.00 41.33
CA ILE A 141 23.88 -27.00 42.28
C ILE A 141 24.50 -26.65 43.63
N ASN A 142 23.71 -26.64 44.70
CA ASN A 142 24.21 -26.34 46.04
C ASN A 142 25.40 -27.25 46.42
N GLY A 143 26.50 -26.63 46.88
CA GLY A 143 27.73 -27.31 47.23
C GLY A 143 28.60 -27.70 46.04
N ASP A 144 28.18 -27.40 44.81
CA ASP A 144 28.95 -27.59 43.59
C ASP A 144 29.43 -26.25 43.03
N THR A 145 30.72 -26.19 42.73
CA THR A 145 31.36 -24.96 42.25
C THR A 145 31.35 -24.89 40.73
N ARG A 146 30.47 -25.64 40.07
CA ARG A 146 30.35 -25.68 38.61
C ARG A 146 29.13 -24.89 38.16
N LEU A 147 29.34 -24.00 37.21
CA LEU A 147 28.28 -23.46 36.39
C LEU A 147 27.98 -24.47 35.27
N ILE A 148 26.75 -24.96 35.23
CA ILE A 148 26.29 -25.98 34.29
C ILE A 148 25.36 -25.31 33.29
N SER A 149 25.46 -25.70 32.02
CA SER A 149 24.61 -25.14 30.97
C SER A 149 24.23 -26.15 29.92
N PHE A 150 23.10 -25.93 29.25
CA PHE A 150 22.59 -26.80 28.20
C PHE A 150 21.66 -26.05 27.25
N THR A 151 21.53 -26.54 26.02
CA THR A 151 20.51 -26.08 25.09
C THR A 151 19.17 -26.76 25.44
N PRO A 152 18.09 -25.98 25.68
CA PRO A 152 16.75 -26.53 25.95
C PRO A 152 16.31 -27.52 24.87
N GLY A 153 15.71 -28.62 25.29
CA GLY A 153 15.29 -29.72 24.43
C GLY A 153 14.90 -30.94 25.24
N ASN A 154 14.06 -31.82 24.67
CA ASN A 154 13.76 -33.11 25.28
C ASN A 154 14.27 -34.25 24.36
N PRO A 155 15.46 -34.83 24.62
CA PRO A 155 16.36 -34.57 25.76
C PRO A 155 17.21 -33.28 25.60
N PRO A 156 17.75 -32.73 26.70
CA PRO A 156 18.68 -31.61 26.68
C PRO A 156 19.94 -31.92 25.87
N THR A 157 20.51 -30.92 25.20
CA THR A 157 21.73 -31.08 24.38
C THR A 157 22.81 -30.03 24.71
N ASN A 158 24.01 -30.18 24.14
CA ASN A 158 25.13 -29.23 24.28
C ASN A 158 25.50 -28.89 25.73
N VAL A 159 25.50 -29.90 26.59
CA VAL A 159 25.80 -29.75 28.03
C VAL A 159 27.26 -29.33 28.21
N THR A 160 27.48 -28.21 28.91
CA THR A 160 28.81 -27.69 29.25
C THR A 160 28.90 -27.35 30.73
N THR A 161 30.05 -27.63 31.34
CA THR A 161 30.34 -27.32 32.75
C THR A 161 31.63 -26.54 32.88
N VAL A 162 31.62 -25.50 33.70
CA VAL A 162 32.80 -24.69 33.99
C VAL A 162 32.94 -24.51 35.49
N THR A 163 34.15 -24.64 36.04
CA THR A 163 34.38 -24.36 37.47
C THR A 163 34.39 -22.86 37.70
N VAL A 164 33.56 -22.40 38.63
CA VAL A 164 33.47 -21.02 39.08
C VAL A 164 34.50 -20.79 40.19
N ALA A 165 35.39 -19.84 39.94
CA ALA A 165 36.41 -19.44 40.90
C ALA A 165 36.80 -17.96 40.73
N ASP A 166 37.28 -17.35 41.81
CA ASP A 166 37.86 -16.01 41.74
C ASP A 166 39.22 -16.02 41.02
N ALA A 167 39.81 -14.82 40.85
CA ALA A 167 41.11 -14.66 40.22
C ALA A 167 42.28 -15.35 40.97
N LEU A 168 42.08 -15.73 42.25
CA LEU A 168 43.05 -16.46 43.07
C LEU A 168 42.84 -17.98 43.00
N GLY A 169 41.80 -18.45 42.31
CA GLY A 169 41.43 -19.85 42.21
C GLY A 169 40.61 -20.37 43.39
N ASN A 170 40.13 -19.50 44.27
CA ASN A 170 39.18 -19.90 45.31
C ASN A 170 37.85 -20.22 44.66
N ARG A 171 37.35 -21.43 44.90
CA ARG A 171 36.10 -21.90 44.31
C ARG A 171 34.91 -21.22 44.96
N ILE A 172 33.93 -20.84 44.15
CA ILE A 172 32.73 -20.13 44.58
C ILE A 172 31.51 -20.98 44.22
N ASP A 173 30.68 -21.21 45.23
CA ASP A 173 29.35 -21.84 45.10
C ASP A 173 28.31 -20.73 44.90
N LEU A 174 27.33 -20.94 44.04
CA LEU A 174 26.38 -19.92 43.58
C LEU A 174 24.94 -20.28 43.95
N ASP A 175 24.12 -19.25 44.20
CA ASP A 175 22.65 -19.31 44.30
C ASP A 175 22.04 -18.53 43.12
N ALA A 176 20.98 -17.73 43.33
CA ALA A 176 20.27 -16.96 42.31
C ALA A 176 21.21 -16.19 41.37
N MET A 177 20.81 -16.17 40.10
CA MET A 177 21.61 -15.63 39.01
C MET A 177 20.74 -14.98 37.93
N ALA A 178 21.31 -13.99 37.25
CA ALA A 178 20.64 -13.31 36.15
C ALA A 178 21.60 -13.14 34.98
N TYR A 179 21.10 -13.33 33.76
CA TYR A 179 21.91 -13.09 32.57
C TYR A 179 22.01 -11.59 32.26
N ASP A 180 23.24 -11.11 32.08
CA ASP A 180 23.52 -9.77 31.60
C ASP A 180 23.73 -9.80 30.09
N GLY A 181 22.67 -9.45 29.35
CA GLY A 181 22.70 -9.42 27.88
C GLY A 181 23.64 -8.35 27.30
N THR A 182 23.94 -7.30 28.07
CA THR A 182 24.80 -6.18 27.62
C THR A 182 26.29 -6.53 27.70
N ARG A 183 26.67 -7.42 28.63
CA ARG A 183 28.06 -7.85 28.86
C ARG A 183 28.35 -9.29 28.43
N ASP A 184 27.33 -10.07 28.09
CA ASP A 184 27.42 -11.52 27.83
C ASP A 184 27.98 -12.29 29.05
N MET A 185 27.54 -11.90 30.25
CA MET A 185 28.01 -12.42 31.55
C MET A 185 26.83 -12.79 32.45
N ILE A 186 27.10 -13.41 33.60
CA ILE A 186 26.06 -13.79 34.58
C ILE A 186 26.33 -13.06 35.89
N TRP A 187 25.35 -12.32 36.37
CA TRP A 187 25.31 -11.86 37.75
C TRP A 187 24.89 -13.04 38.62
N ALA A 188 25.61 -13.32 39.69
CA ALA A 188 25.27 -14.42 40.58
C ALA A 188 25.65 -14.08 42.02
N VAL A 189 24.87 -14.62 42.96
CA VAL A 189 25.17 -14.47 44.38
C VAL A 189 25.86 -15.72 44.90
N GLN A 190 26.87 -15.52 45.75
CA GLN A 190 27.58 -16.62 46.38
C GLN A 190 26.77 -17.22 47.53
N HIS A 191 26.63 -18.55 47.52
CA HIS A 191 25.90 -19.29 48.55
C HIS A 191 26.37 -18.97 49.97
N ALA A 192 25.41 -18.89 50.90
CA ALA A 192 25.62 -18.59 52.32
C ALA A 192 26.27 -17.22 52.62
N THR A 193 26.60 -16.44 51.60
CA THR A 193 27.08 -15.06 51.72
C THR A 193 26.08 -14.14 51.01
N GLU A 194 26.37 -12.84 51.01
CA GLU A 194 25.61 -11.83 50.24
C GLU A 194 26.52 -11.19 49.19
N ASN A 195 27.63 -11.86 48.86
CA ASN A 195 28.59 -11.37 47.88
C ASN A 195 28.04 -11.60 46.48
N ILE A 196 27.96 -10.53 45.71
CA ILE A 196 27.54 -10.55 44.32
C ILE A 196 28.77 -10.55 43.42
N TYR A 197 28.79 -11.49 42.49
CA TYR A 197 29.84 -11.67 41.50
C TYR A 197 29.28 -11.43 40.10
N LEU A 198 30.15 -10.91 39.24
CA LEU A 198 29.97 -10.95 37.79
C LEU A 198 30.83 -12.10 37.24
N VAL A 199 30.16 -13.14 36.75
CA VAL A 199 30.75 -14.40 36.33
C VAL A 199 30.85 -14.45 34.81
N ASN A 200 32.05 -14.71 34.31
CA ASN A 200 32.24 -15.00 32.89
C ASN A 200 31.76 -16.44 32.61
N LYS A 201 30.60 -16.58 31.96
CA LYS A 201 29.94 -17.88 31.72
C LYS A 201 30.77 -18.88 30.92
N MET A 202 31.74 -18.41 30.13
CA MET A 202 32.60 -19.24 29.28
C MET A 202 33.83 -19.77 30.01
N THR A 203 34.37 -19.01 30.98
CA THR A 203 35.63 -19.33 31.66
C THR A 203 35.45 -19.70 33.13
N GLY A 204 34.37 -19.27 33.76
CA GLY A 204 34.10 -19.45 35.19
C GLY A 204 34.75 -18.40 36.09
N LEU A 205 35.44 -17.41 35.52
CA LEU A 205 36.04 -16.35 36.31
C LEU A 205 34.94 -15.53 36.99
N ALA A 206 34.86 -15.60 38.32
CA ALA A 206 33.96 -14.83 39.14
C ALA A 206 34.66 -13.57 39.67
N THR A 207 34.20 -12.41 39.25
CA THR A 207 34.73 -11.12 39.70
C THR A 207 33.83 -10.54 40.77
N PHE A 208 34.33 -10.42 42.00
CA PHE A 208 33.59 -9.80 43.09
C PHE A 208 33.22 -8.35 42.73
N GLN A 209 31.97 -7.96 42.97
CA GLN A 209 31.46 -6.63 42.68
C GLN A 209 31.19 -5.87 43.99
N PHE A 210 30.25 -6.38 44.78
CA PHE A 210 29.86 -5.79 46.06
C PHE A 210 29.16 -6.83 46.95
N SER A 211 28.92 -6.48 48.22
CA SER A 211 28.09 -7.29 49.13
C SER A 211 26.75 -6.59 49.39
N ALA A 212 25.65 -7.34 49.34
CA ALA A 212 24.29 -6.85 49.62
C ALA A 212 23.91 -6.84 51.12
N THR A 213 24.91 -6.94 52.01
CA THR A 213 24.76 -7.21 53.44
C THR A 213 23.90 -6.24 54.23
N GLY A 214 23.16 -6.79 55.21
CA GLY A 214 22.54 -6.05 56.31
C GLY A 214 21.17 -5.44 55.98
N LYS A 215 20.53 -5.90 54.91
CA LYS A 215 19.27 -5.33 54.41
C LYS A 215 18.02 -6.13 54.77
N CYS A 216 18.15 -7.29 55.40
CA CYS A 216 17.04 -8.23 55.49
C CYS A 216 16.04 -7.99 56.63
N ALA A 217 14.74 -8.02 56.32
CA ALA A 217 13.67 -7.88 57.33
C ALA A 217 13.29 -9.19 58.04
N ARG A 218 13.46 -10.37 57.40
CA ARG A 218 13.03 -11.67 57.97
C ARG A 218 13.81 -12.92 57.52
N CYS A 219 15.06 -12.80 57.09
CA CYS A 219 15.83 -13.90 56.51
C CYS A 219 15.89 -15.14 57.41
N ILE A 220 15.35 -16.25 56.92
CA ILE A 220 15.49 -17.58 57.53
C ILE A 220 16.11 -18.48 56.46
N GLY A 221 17.43 -18.72 56.50
CA GLY A 221 18.08 -19.66 55.58
C GLY A 221 19.45 -19.21 55.07
N THR A 222 20.16 -20.11 54.40
CA THR A 222 21.46 -19.84 53.75
C THR A 222 21.31 -19.46 52.28
N PHE A 223 20.22 -19.86 51.61
CA PHE A 223 19.96 -19.58 50.20
C PHE A 223 19.57 -18.12 49.93
N LYS A 224 19.71 -17.70 48.67
CA LYS A 224 19.42 -16.39 48.13
C LYS A 224 18.69 -16.57 46.81
N ASP A 225 17.39 -16.27 46.80
CA ASP A 225 16.51 -16.90 45.81
C ASP A 225 16.04 -15.95 44.69
N GLY A 226 16.22 -14.64 44.86
CA GLY A 226 15.83 -13.66 43.84
C GLY A 226 16.97 -12.75 43.40
N LEU A 227 17.41 -12.89 42.14
CA LEU A 227 18.31 -11.95 41.50
C LEU A 227 17.87 -11.71 40.05
N ALA A 228 17.64 -10.46 39.66
CA ALA A 228 17.35 -10.13 38.27
C ALA A 228 18.13 -8.90 37.81
N PHE A 229 18.72 -8.99 36.61
CA PHE A 229 19.40 -7.87 35.98
C PHE A 229 18.39 -6.96 35.26
N ASP A 230 18.56 -5.64 35.40
CA ASP A 230 17.71 -4.61 34.82
C ASP A 230 18.60 -3.64 34.05
N ALA A 231 18.69 -3.80 32.73
CA ALA A 231 19.61 -3.07 31.87
C ALA A 231 19.23 -1.59 31.64
N GLY A 232 18.20 -1.08 32.32
CA GLY A 232 17.71 0.30 32.20
C GLY A 232 17.54 0.72 30.73
N ASN A 233 18.39 1.65 30.29
CA ASN A 233 18.64 1.92 28.87
C ASN A 233 19.75 0.98 28.37
N VAL A 234 19.43 0.02 27.50
CA VAL A 234 20.41 -0.95 26.98
C VAL A 234 21.60 -0.30 26.23
N LEU A 235 21.49 0.96 25.81
CA LEU A 235 22.56 1.73 25.19
C LEU A 235 23.37 2.56 26.20
N ASP A 236 22.96 2.61 27.45
CA ASP A 236 23.62 3.30 28.55
C ASP A 236 23.75 2.40 29.79
N ALA A 237 24.86 1.68 29.84
CA ALA A 237 25.22 0.82 30.98
C ALA A 237 25.33 1.57 32.32
N SER A 238 25.34 2.91 32.33
CA SER A 238 25.30 3.68 33.56
C SER A 238 23.94 3.65 34.24
N ASP A 239 22.88 3.17 33.56
CA ASP A 239 21.53 2.99 34.10
C ASP A 239 21.27 1.58 34.68
N ASP A 240 22.20 0.64 34.50
CA ASP A 240 22.09 -0.73 34.97
C ASP A 240 21.84 -0.85 36.48
N ALA A 241 21.03 -1.83 36.85
CA ALA A 241 20.71 -2.17 38.23
C ALA A 241 20.45 -3.68 38.41
N LEU A 242 20.45 -4.13 39.66
CA LEU A 242 19.97 -5.46 40.05
C LEU A 242 18.74 -5.32 40.91
N TRP A 243 17.71 -6.10 40.60
CA TRP A 243 16.65 -6.43 41.52
C TRP A 243 17.08 -7.61 42.37
N TRP A 244 16.84 -7.49 43.67
CA TRP A 244 17.37 -8.38 44.67
C TRP A 244 16.34 -8.62 45.76
N SER A 245 16.22 -9.88 46.20
CA SER A 245 15.42 -10.23 47.37
C SER A 245 16.06 -11.41 48.08
N TYR A 246 15.91 -11.42 49.40
CA TYR A 246 16.29 -12.57 50.21
C TYR A 246 15.19 -13.63 50.18
N ASP A 247 15.53 -14.84 50.60
CA ASP A 247 14.56 -15.92 50.83
C ASP A 247 13.46 -15.45 51.83
N VAL A 248 12.20 -15.62 51.42
CA VAL A 248 10.99 -15.27 52.19
C VAL A 248 10.88 -13.77 52.54
N ASP A 249 11.56 -12.88 51.81
CA ASP A 249 11.53 -11.44 52.14
C ASP A 249 10.24 -10.77 51.65
N TRP A 250 9.81 -9.75 52.39
CA TRP A 250 8.71 -8.89 51.96
C TRP A 250 9.19 -7.65 51.22
N VAL A 251 10.50 -7.38 51.23
CA VAL A 251 11.05 -6.23 50.55
C VAL A 251 11.87 -6.69 49.35
N VAL A 252 11.58 -6.09 48.20
CA VAL A 252 12.36 -6.26 46.98
C VAL A 252 13.18 -4.98 46.77
N TYR A 253 14.49 -5.15 46.64
CA TYR A 253 15.47 -4.06 46.58
C TYR A 253 15.96 -3.86 45.15
N LYS A 254 16.17 -2.60 44.77
CA LYS A 254 16.89 -2.21 43.56
C LYS A 254 18.26 -1.67 43.95
N LEU A 255 19.30 -2.34 43.47
CA LEU A 255 20.69 -2.04 43.75
C LEU A 255 21.36 -1.47 42.51
N LYS A 256 22.07 -0.35 42.65
CA LYS A 256 22.84 0.26 41.58
C LYS A 256 24.13 -0.52 41.34
N ILE A 257 24.38 -0.92 40.09
CA ILE A 257 25.67 -1.50 39.69
C ILE A 257 26.64 -0.37 39.30
N PRO A 258 27.95 -0.49 39.61
CA PRO A 258 28.61 -1.58 40.36
C PRO A 258 28.72 -1.32 41.87
N LEU A 259 28.12 -0.24 42.37
CA LEU A 259 28.35 0.22 43.74
C LEU A 259 27.57 -0.57 44.80
N GLY A 260 26.57 -1.37 44.41
CA GLY A 260 25.68 -2.09 45.31
C GLY A 260 24.78 -1.19 46.17
N THR A 261 24.76 0.11 45.89
CA THR A 261 24.00 1.08 46.66
C THR A 261 22.51 0.91 46.39
N GLU A 262 21.69 0.95 47.44
CA GLU A 262 20.24 0.97 47.25
C GLU A 262 19.82 2.25 46.55
N ILE A 263 19.05 2.11 45.49
CA ILE A 263 18.44 3.27 44.82
C ILE A 263 16.92 3.27 44.98
N GLU A 264 16.34 2.10 45.25
CA GLU A 264 14.90 1.94 45.43
C GLU A 264 14.62 0.63 46.18
N HIS A 265 13.49 0.55 46.87
CA HIS A 265 12.90 -0.72 47.31
C HIS A 265 11.37 -0.58 47.32
N PHE A 266 10.67 -1.70 47.33
CA PHE A 266 9.23 -1.72 47.62
C PHE A 266 8.87 -2.93 48.49
N ASP A 267 7.98 -2.69 49.45
CA ASP A 267 7.44 -3.73 50.33
C ASP A 267 6.21 -4.36 49.66
N VAL A 268 6.27 -5.67 49.40
CA VAL A 268 5.19 -6.43 48.77
C VAL A 268 3.98 -6.63 49.70
N ARG A 269 3.99 -6.08 50.93
CA ARG A 269 2.83 -5.94 51.82
C ARG A 269 2.21 -4.55 51.78
N GLY A 270 2.90 -3.58 51.17
CA GLY A 270 2.39 -2.24 50.90
C GLY A 270 2.94 -1.16 51.80
N PRO A 271 2.53 0.10 51.57
CA PRO A 271 3.10 1.26 52.25
C PRO A 271 2.93 1.22 53.78
N ASP A 272 1.91 0.50 54.28
CA ASP A 272 1.65 0.36 55.71
C ASP A 272 2.41 -0.84 56.35
N GLY A 273 3.08 -1.68 55.54
CA GLY A 273 3.81 -2.87 55.99
C GLY A 273 2.93 -3.98 56.58
N ILE A 274 1.60 -3.91 56.39
CA ILE A 274 0.61 -4.84 56.94
C ILE A 274 0.04 -5.69 55.81
N ALA A 275 0.12 -7.01 55.96
CA ALA A 275 -0.40 -7.96 54.98
C ALA A 275 -1.93 -7.79 54.75
N GLY A 276 -2.34 -7.63 53.49
CA GLY A 276 -3.74 -7.74 53.07
C GLY A 276 -4.63 -6.52 53.29
N THR A 277 -4.08 -5.33 53.55
CA THR A 277 -4.87 -4.09 53.78
C THR A 277 -4.87 -3.09 52.63
N ALA A 278 -4.10 -3.32 51.56
CA ALA A 278 -4.00 -2.44 50.40
C ALA A 278 -4.54 -3.11 49.13
N ASP A 279 -5.36 -2.38 48.35
CA ASP A 279 -5.97 -2.86 47.09
C ASP A 279 -4.94 -3.16 45.98
N ASP A 280 -3.70 -2.70 46.14
CA ASP A 280 -2.63 -2.76 45.13
C ASP A 280 -1.70 -3.99 45.27
N ILE A 281 -2.09 -5.02 46.05
CA ILE A 281 -1.18 -6.10 46.50
C ILE A 281 -1.84 -7.48 46.47
N HIS A 282 -1.08 -8.48 46.03
CA HIS A 282 -1.54 -9.87 46.06
C HIS A 282 -1.39 -10.51 47.45
N PRO A 283 -2.43 -11.17 48.01
CA PRO A 283 -2.37 -11.81 49.33
C PRO A 283 -1.25 -12.84 49.49
N ASP A 284 -0.90 -13.58 48.44
CA ASP A 284 0.14 -14.62 48.54
C ASP A 284 1.52 -14.02 48.86
N LEU A 285 1.95 -12.96 48.19
CA LEU A 285 3.23 -12.29 48.51
C LEU A 285 3.26 -11.78 49.96
N SER A 286 2.13 -11.28 50.45
CA SER A 286 2.03 -10.80 51.83
C SER A 286 2.12 -11.92 52.87
N ARG A 287 1.63 -13.12 52.52
CA ARG A 287 1.58 -14.29 53.40
C ARG A 287 2.86 -15.11 53.36
N PHE A 288 3.39 -15.30 52.16
CA PHE A 288 4.46 -16.23 51.86
C PHE A 288 5.81 -15.52 51.71
N GLY A 289 5.84 -14.25 51.33
CA GLY A 289 7.10 -13.57 50.98
C GLY A 289 7.56 -13.93 49.57
N ASN A 290 8.64 -13.29 49.15
CA ASN A 290 9.25 -13.47 47.85
C ASN A 290 10.43 -14.43 47.92
N SER A 291 10.52 -15.36 46.97
CA SER A 291 11.67 -16.23 46.74
C SER A 291 12.15 -16.21 45.29
N GLY A 292 11.65 -15.30 44.46
CA GLY A 292 12.00 -15.28 43.05
C GLY A 292 11.87 -13.94 42.40
N ILE A 293 12.79 -13.59 41.50
CA ILE A 293 12.67 -12.35 40.73
C ILE A 293 13.07 -12.61 39.29
N ALA A 294 12.26 -12.12 38.35
CA ALA A 294 12.68 -11.89 36.98
C ALA A 294 12.27 -10.50 36.50
N VAL A 295 13.03 -10.00 35.53
CA VAL A 295 12.71 -8.81 34.75
C VAL A 295 12.05 -9.23 33.45
N GLY A 296 10.88 -8.65 33.17
CA GLY A 296 10.30 -8.64 31.82
C GLY A 296 9.86 -7.24 31.46
N GLY A 297 10.76 -6.49 30.80
CA GLY A 297 10.46 -5.17 30.26
C GLY A 297 10.07 -4.20 31.37
N SER A 298 8.83 -3.68 31.31
CA SER A 298 8.27 -2.78 32.35
C SER A 298 7.76 -3.51 33.59
N ASN A 299 7.85 -4.84 33.66
CA ASN A 299 7.32 -5.65 34.76
C ASN A 299 8.40 -6.38 35.55
N LEU A 300 8.14 -6.58 36.84
CA LEU A 300 8.80 -7.60 37.67
C LEU A 300 7.88 -8.80 37.80
N TYR A 301 8.49 -9.98 37.81
CA TYR A 301 7.81 -11.24 38.10
C TYR A 301 8.39 -11.77 39.41
N LEU A 302 7.51 -11.93 40.39
CA LEU A 302 7.85 -12.26 41.77
C LEU A 302 7.37 -13.68 42.11
N GLY A 303 8.28 -14.55 42.52
CA GLY A 303 7.99 -15.92 42.95
C GLY A 303 7.63 -15.96 44.44
N THR A 304 6.57 -16.68 44.81
CA THR A 304 6.15 -16.77 46.23
C THR A 304 6.74 -18.00 46.93
N ASP A 305 7.21 -17.81 48.16
CA ASP A 305 7.77 -18.89 48.97
C ASP A 305 6.69 -19.87 49.49
N GLY A 306 6.42 -20.95 48.78
CA GLY A 306 5.47 -21.98 49.21
C GLY A 306 4.00 -21.64 48.90
N GLY A 307 3.75 -20.45 48.35
CA GLY A 307 2.45 -20.04 47.81
C GLY A 307 2.20 -20.54 46.38
N GLY A 308 3.28 -20.82 45.65
CA GLY A 308 3.25 -21.39 44.32
C GLY A 308 2.98 -20.43 43.18
N SER A 309 2.63 -19.19 43.50
CA SER A 309 2.24 -18.14 42.55
C SER A 309 3.47 -17.39 42.03
N ILE A 310 3.50 -17.13 40.72
CA ILE A 310 4.30 -16.08 40.08
C ILE A 310 3.39 -14.87 39.89
N ILE A 311 3.78 -13.73 40.46
CA ILE A 311 2.98 -12.52 40.50
C ILE A 311 3.66 -11.43 39.69
N ARG A 312 2.90 -10.78 38.82
CA ARG A 312 3.38 -9.68 38.00
C ARG A 312 3.13 -8.34 38.69
N VAL A 313 4.17 -7.52 38.74
CA VAL A 313 4.18 -6.20 39.35
C VAL A 313 4.70 -5.18 38.34
N ASP A 314 4.05 -4.03 38.22
CA ASP A 314 4.53 -2.94 37.39
C ASP A 314 5.77 -2.30 38.05
N LYS A 315 6.90 -2.23 37.32
CA LYS A 315 8.18 -1.73 37.85
C LYS A 315 8.14 -0.28 38.27
N VAL A 316 7.24 0.55 37.75
CA VAL A 316 7.27 2.00 38.00
C VAL A 316 6.34 2.33 39.15
N THR A 317 5.12 1.84 39.09
CA THR A 317 4.07 2.10 40.07
C THR A 317 4.15 1.18 41.28
N LYS A 318 4.88 0.07 41.19
CA LYS A 318 5.00 -1.00 42.20
C LYS A 318 3.66 -1.67 42.53
N LYS A 319 2.69 -1.57 41.62
CA LYS A 319 1.35 -2.12 41.81
C LYS A 319 1.26 -3.54 41.29
N PHE A 320 0.49 -4.36 41.99
CA PHE A 320 0.05 -5.66 41.50
C PHE A 320 -0.70 -5.51 40.17
N VAL A 321 -0.33 -6.34 39.20
CA VAL A 321 -1.02 -6.44 37.91
C VAL A 321 -1.94 -7.65 37.93
N ASP A 322 -1.37 -8.84 38.07
CA ASP A 322 -2.07 -10.13 38.10
C ASP A 322 -1.19 -11.26 38.66
N VAL A 323 -1.83 -12.42 38.91
CA VAL A 323 -1.12 -13.68 39.10
C VAL A 323 -0.91 -14.28 37.72
N LEU A 324 0.34 -14.39 37.31
CA LEU A 324 0.71 -14.95 36.02
C LEU A 324 0.45 -16.46 35.98
N ALA A 325 1.02 -17.21 36.94
CA ALA A 325 1.03 -18.67 36.90
C ALA A 325 1.18 -19.29 38.29
N THR A 326 0.88 -20.59 38.40
CA THR A 326 1.15 -21.40 39.59
C THR A 326 1.93 -22.69 39.24
N PRO A 327 3.20 -22.59 38.80
CA PRO A 327 3.93 -23.73 38.20
C PRO A 327 4.38 -24.81 39.20
N GLY A 328 4.19 -24.58 40.50
CA GLY A 328 4.45 -25.53 41.60
C GLY A 328 4.40 -24.80 42.93
N GLN A 329 5.15 -25.21 43.97
CA GLN A 329 4.98 -24.66 45.33
C GLN A 329 5.96 -23.54 45.68
N ARG A 330 7.22 -23.61 45.25
CA ARG A 330 8.21 -22.56 45.46
C ARG A 330 8.89 -22.18 44.16
N PRO A 331 8.34 -21.23 43.38
CA PRO A 331 9.09 -20.55 42.32
C PRO A 331 10.22 -19.76 42.98
N GLU A 332 11.43 -20.30 42.83
CA GLU A 332 12.65 -19.71 43.34
C GLU A 332 13.13 -18.70 42.29
N ASP A 333 14.28 -18.87 41.64
CA ASP A 333 14.72 -17.89 40.64
C ASP A 333 14.07 -18.07 39.25
N MET A 334 14.10 -17.00 38.45
CA MET A 334 13.44 -16.96 37.14
C MET A 334 14.21 -16.13 36.11
N GLU A 335 14.11 -16.49 34.82
CA GLU A 335 14.76 -15.73 33.74
C GLU A 335 13.94 -15.74 32.45
N CYS A 336 13.98 -14.62 31.74
CA CYS A 336 13.14 -14.38 30.57
C CYS A 336 13.71 -15.03 29.29
N ASP A 337 12.84 -15.62 28.48
CA ASP A 337 13.19 -16.21 27.18
C ASP A 337 12.23 -15.77 26.06
N PRO A 338 12.65 -14.80 25.22
CA PRO A 338 11.89 -14.37 24.06
C PRO A 338 12.21 -15.17 22.78
N VAL A 339 13.05 -16.21 22.85
CA VAL A 339 13.68 -16.84 21.67
C VAL A 339 13.19 -18.26 21.46
N THR A 340 13.28 -19.12 22.48
CA THR A 340 13.09 -20.58 22.32
C THR A 340 11.67 -20.93 21.88
N PHE A 341 10.68 -20.09 22.22
CA PHE A 341 9.25 -20.31 21.97
C PHE A 341 8.63 -19.28 20.99
N ALA A 342 9.46 -18.50 20.29
CA ALA A 342 8.99 -17.42 19.43
C ALA A 342 7.91 -17.88 18.42
N PRO A 343 6.82 -17.10 18.22
CA PRO A 343 6.60 -15.72 18.68
C PRO A 343 5.99 -15.59 20.09
N LYS A 344 5.92 -16.69 20.85
CA LYS A 344 5.55 -16.64 22.26
C LYS A 344 6.80 -16.40 23.11
N GLU A 345 6.59 -15.77 24.25
CA GLU A 345 7.62 -15.50 25.24
C GLU A 345 7.36 -16.41 26.46
N VAL A 346 8.42 -16.87 27.12
CA VAL A 346 8.30 -17.67 28.33
C VAL A 346 9.21 -17.15 29.43
N MET A 347 8.88 -17.50 30.67
CA MET A 347 9.75 -17.41 31.82
C MET A 347 10.30 -18.80 32.13
N TRP A 348 11.62 -18.94 32.22
CA TRP A 348 12.23 -20.12 32.83
C TRP A 348 12.13 -20.01 34.34
N VAL A 349 11.64 -21.05 34.99
CA VAL A 349 11.34 -21.07 36.42
C VAL A 349 12.03 -22.26 37.06
N ARG A 350 12.86 -21.98 38.07
CA ARG A 350 13.40 -23.00 38.98
C ARG A 350 12.50 -23.15 40.19
N GLN A 351 12.41 -24.38 40.67
CA GLN A 351 11.57 -24.70 41.81
C GLN A 351 12.30 -25.60 42.79
N PHE A 352 12.09 -25.35 44.07
CA PHE A 352 12.78 -26.08 45.12
C PHE A 352 12.26 -27.51 45.31
N GLU A 353 10.95 -27.74 45.18
CA GLU A 353 10.36 -29.08 45.31
C GLU A 353 10.53 -29.94 44.06
N ASP A 354 10.88 -29.33 42.94
CA ASP A 354 11.19 -30.00 41.68
C ASP A 354 12.64 -29.72 41.25
N PRO A 355 13.63 -30.12 42.09
CA PRO A 355 15.02 -29.69 41.93
C PRO A 355 15.65 -30.23 40.63
N ASN A 356 15.05 -31.22 39.98
CA ASN A 356 15.64 -31.87 38.81
C ASN A 356 15.13 -31.28 37.48
N ASN A 357 14.29 -30.25 37.51
CA ASN A 357 13.71 -29.68 36.29
C ASN A 357 13.75 -28.14 36.31
N VAL A 358 13.68 -27.56 35.12
CA VAL A 358 13.37 -26.14 34.90
C VAL A 358 12.13 -26.06 34.01
N ARG A 359 11.22 -25.13 34.30
CA ARG A 359 9.93 -25.04 33.61
C ARG A 359 9.85 -23.78 32.78
N ALA A 360 9.30 -23.88 31.58
CA ALA A 360 8.90 -22.72 30.79
C ALA A 360 7.43 -22.40 31.10
N VAL A 361 7.16 -21.17 31.51
CA VAL A 361 5.82 -20.63 31.74
C VAL A 361 5.54 -19.56 30.68
N GLU A 362 4.45 -19.67 29.92
CA GLU A 362 4.10 -18.65 28.92
C GLU A 362 3.80 -17.31 29.59
N ILE A 363 4.36 -16.23 29.04
CA ILE A 363 4.13 -14.86 29.51
C ILE A 363 3.46 -14.00 28.44
N GLU A 364 2.93 -12.85 28.87
CA GLU A 364 2.33 -11.88 27.95
C GLU A 364 3.33 -11.45 26.86
N PRO A 365 2.90 -11.31 25.60
CA PRO A 365 3.78 -10.94 24.50
C PRO A 365 4.37 -9.53 24.71
N ASN A 366 5.58 -9.33 24.18
CA ASN A 366 6.32 -8.07 24.21
C ASN A 366 6.65 -7.59 25.63
N THR A 367 6.70 -8.52 26.59
CA THR A 367 7.16 -8.22 27.94
C THR A 367 8.58 -8.71 28.16
N CYS A 368 9.10 -9.60 27.33
CA CYS A 368 10.39 -10.22 27.51
C CYS A 368 11.49 -9.61 26.65
N GLY A 369 12.46 -8.94 27.28
CA GLY A 369 13.73 -8.64 26.62
C GLY A 369 14.82 -9.59 27.11
N LEU A 370 15.69 -10.02 26.21
CA LEU A 370 16.75 -10.97 26.54
C LEU A 370 17.76 -10.35 27.52
N GLY A 371 18.09 -11.07 28.60
CA GLY A 371 19.16 -10.71 29.53
C GLY A 371 18.93 -9.39 30.25
N GLY A 372 17.74 -9.22 30.83
CA GLY A 372 17.38 -8.06 31.66
C GLY A 372 17.04 -6.76 30.91
N GLY A 373 17.08 -6.77 29.57
CA GLY A 373 16.69 -5.63 28.74
C GLY A 373 15.18 -5.54 28.49
N ALA A 374 14.74 -4.42 27.92
CA ALA A 374 13.44 -4.33 27.24
C ALA A 374 13.52 -4.95 25.82
N PRO A 375 12.42 -5.42 25.21
CA PRO A 375 12.42 -5.87 23.82
C PRO A 375 13.04 -4.80 22.90
N GLN A 376 14.09 -5.16 22.15
CA GLN A 376 14.83 -4.22 21.32
C GLN A 376 14.45 -4.31 19.84
N PRO A 377 14.30 -3.17 19.15
CA PRO A 377 14.15 -3.15 17.70
C PRO A 377 15.32 -3.85 16.99
N ALA A 378 15.01 -4.83 16.14
CA ALA A 378 16.02 -5.50 15.30
C ALA A 378 15.74 -5.33 13.81
N THR A 379 14.48 -5.17 13.43
CA THR A 379 14.08 -4.95 12.03
C THR A 379 13.03 -3.84 11.93
N LEU A 380 13.06 -3.11 10.81
CA LEU A 380 12.06 -2.11 10.45
C LEU A 380 11.76 -2.25 8.96
N THR A 381 10.49 -2.47 8.62
CA THR A 381 10.01 -2.51 7.22
C THR A 381 8.96 -1.43 6.97
N LEU A 382 8.95 -0.86 5.77
CA LEU A 382 7.96 0.14 5.36
C LEU A 382 6.99 -0.44 4.34
N GLU A 383 5.68 -0.31 4.61
CA GLU A 383 4.61 -0.71 3.71
C GLU A 383 3.69 0.46 3.32
N PRO A 384 3.34 0.61 2.03
CA PRO A 384 3.89 -0.14 0.89
C PRO A 384 5.36 0.25 0.63
N PRO A 385 6.21 -0.68 0.16
CA PRO A 385 7.62 -0.38 -0.17
C PRO A 385 7.74 0.52 -1.41
N ALA A 386 6.75 0.49 -2.30
CA ALA A 386 6.59 1.42 -3.41
C ALA A 386 5.11 1.73 -3.63
N ALA A 387 4.80 2.99 -3.94
CA ALA A 387 3.44 3.39 -4.31
C ALA A 387 3.44 4.50 -5.36
N GLU A 388 2.32 4.63 -6.07
CA GLU A 388 2.07 5.69 -7.04
C GLU A 388 0.73 6.34 -6.71
N ASN A 389 0.69 7.68 -6.57
CA ASN A 389 -0.56 8.42 -6.37
C ASN A 389 -0.58 9.66 -7.29
N PRO A 390 -1.78 10.18 -7.59
CA PRO A 390 -1.92 11.51 -8.16
C PRO A 390 -1.33 12.61 -7.28
N VAL A 391 -0.74 13.62 -7.90
CA VAL A 391 -0.36 14.88 -7.25
C VAL A 391 -1.50 15.49 -6.43
N GLY A 392 -1.17 16.22 -5.37
CA GLY A 392 -2.14 16.87 -4.48
C GLY A 392 -2.95 15.92 -3.58
N THR A 393 -2.69 14.61 -3.60
CA THR A 393 -3.35 13.64 -2.72
C THR A 393 -2.49 13.28 -1.50
N GLN A 394 -3.12 12.73 -0.46
CA GLN A 394 -2.40 12.25 0.72
C GLN A 394 -1.80 10.86 0.46
N HIS A 395 -0.60 10.61 1.01
CA HIS A 395 0.00 9.28 1.07
C HIS A 395 0.32 8.91 2.51
N CYS A 396 0.17 7.62 2.84
CA CYS A 396 0.54 7.07 4.13
C CYS A 396 1.47 5.87 3.94
N VAL A 397 2.44 5.73 4.84
CA VAL A 397 3.31 4.57 4.99
C VAL A 397 3.18 4.03 6.42
N THR A 398 3.27 2.73 6.58
CA THR A 398 3.30 2.06 7.88
C THR A 398 4.68 1.45 8.08
N ALA A 399 5.39 1.86 9.12
CA ALA A 399 6.56 1.14 9.61
C ALA A 399 6.12 -0.02 10.50
N THR A 400 6.72 -1.19 10.34
CA THR A 400 6.58 -2.33 11.25
C THR A 400 7.93 -2.62 11.88
N VAL A 401 8.01 -2.57 13.20
CA VAL A 401 9.21 -2.81 14.00
C VAL A 401 9.09 -4.14 14.70
N LYS A 402 10.12 -4.98 14.58
CA LYS A 402 10.19 -6.28 15.25
C LYS A 402 11.53 -6.49 15.92
N ASP A 403 11.55 -7.29 16.98
CA ASP A 403 12.77 -7.72 17.65
C ASP A 403 13.50 -8.84 16.89
N VAL A 404 14.59 -9.35 17.47
CA VAL A 404 15.41 -10.42 16.88
C VAL A 404 14.67 -11.75 16.73
N SER A 405 13.61 -11.95 17.52
CA SER A 405 12.76 -13.14 17.50
C SER A 405 11.57 -13.00 16.54
N GLY A 406 11.36 -11.82 15.96
CA GLY A 406 10.27 -11.52 15.05
C GLY A 406 8.99 -11.04 15.74
N ASN A 407 9.04 -10.77 17.04
CA ASN A 407 7.91 -10.24 17.82
C ASN A 407 7.76 -8.72 17.58
N PRO A 408 6.53 -8.19 17.57
CA PRO A 408 6.31 -6.76 17.38
C PRO A 408 6.83 -5.96 18.59
N VAL A 409 7.52 -4.83 18.34
CA VAL A 409 8.03 -3.99 19.45
C VAL A 409 7.15 -2.76 19.61
N PRO A 410 6.29 -2.69 20.65
CA PRO A 410 5.42 -1.53 20.90
C PRO A 410 6.17 -0.38 21.57
N ASN A 411 5.59 0.83 21.47
CA ASN A 411 6.06 2.07 22.12
C ASN A 411 7.49 2.51 21.75
N VAL A 412 8.01 2.04 20.61
CA VAL A 412 9.28 2.52 20.04
C VAL A 412 9.00 3.67 19.09
N THR A 413 9.68 4.79 19.28
CA THR A 413 9.55 5.95 18.39
C THR A 413 10.13 5.62 17.02
N VAL A 414 9.35 5.73 15.95
CA VAL A 414 9.85 5.65 14.57
C VAL A 414 9.96 7.05 14.00
N VAL A 415 11.16 7.42 13.55
CA VAL A 415 11.44 8.72 12.94
C VAL A 415 11.41 8.57 11.42
N PHE A 416 10.52 9.29 10.76
CA PHE A 416 10.33 9.31 9.31
C PHE A 416 10.95 10.57 8.68
N THR A 417 11.63 10.39 7.56
CA THR A 417 12.15 11.46 6.70
C THR A 417 11.74 11.19 5.25
N VAL A 418 11.12 12.18 4.62
CA VAL A 418 10.74 12.18 3.20
C VAL A 418 11.60 13.21 2.48
N THR A 419 12.22 12.80 1.37
CA THR A 419 13.06 13.66 0.51
C THR A 419 12.67 13.48 -0.96
N GLY A 420 12.90 14.50 -1.78
CA GLY A 420 12.60 14.46 -3.22
C GLY A 420 11.71 15.63 -3.62
N SER A 421 10.53 15.31 -4.16
CA SER A 421 9.51 16.30 -4.57
C SER A 421 8.85 16.94 -3.36
N VAL A 422 8.69 16.19 -2.27
CA VAL A 422 8.30 16.67 -0.95
C VAL A 422 9.48 16.50 0.02
N ASN A 423 9.73 17.52 0.85
CA ASN A 423 10.71 17.46 1.94
C ASN A 423 9.98 17.68 3.27
N THR A 424 9.75 16.60 4.01
CA THR A 424 9.02 16.61 5.28
C THR A 424 9.45 15.45 6.18
N GLY A 425 9.01 15.42 7.42
CA GLY A 425 9.30 14.35 8.37
C GLY A 425 8.40 14.39 9.59
N GLY A 426 8.58 13.42 10.46
CA GLY A 426 7.84 13.32 11.73
C GLY A 426 8.20 12.05 12.48
N SER A 427 7.73 11.95 13.72
CA SER A 427 7.97 10.78 14.57
C SER A 427 6.66 10.23 15.11
N VAL A 428 6.52 8.91 15.14
CA VAL A 428 5.32 8.21 15.60
C VAL A 428 5.73 6.98 16.40
N PRO A 429 5.24 6.78 17.65
CA PRO A 429 5.51 5.56 18.40
C PRO A 429 4.76 4.37 17.78
N THR A 430 5.34 3.18 17.87
CA THR A 430 4.69 1.93 17.46
C THR A 430 3.54 1.56 18.41
N ASP A 431 2.48 1.00 17.84
CA ASP A 431 1.35 0.42 18.59
C ASP A 431 1.66 -0.99 19.12
N ALA A 432 0.66 -1.67 19.71
CA ALA A 432 0.78 -3.03 20.24
C ALA A 432 1.21 -4.09 19.19
N ASN A 433 1.01 -3.80 17.89
CA ASN A 433 1.43 -4.66 16.79
C ASN A 433 2.79 -4.25 16.21
N GLY A 434 3.52 -3.35 16.88
CA GLY A 434 4.81 -2.84 16.42
C GLY A 434 4.67 -1.90 15.22
N GLN A 435 3.49 -1.30 14.99
CA GLN A 435 3.21 -0.51 13.80
C GLN A 435 3.16 1.00 14.09
N ALA A 436 3.83 1.79 13.24
CA ALA A 436 3.80 3.24 13.27
C ALA A 436 3.36 3.78 11.91
N LYS A 437 2.22 4.47 11.84
CA LYS A 437 1.66 5.01 10.59
C LYS A 437 1.97 6.49 10.44
N PHE A 438 2.61 6.86 9.33
CA PHE A 438 2.95 8.25 8.99
C PHE A 438 2.29 8.65 7.66
N CYS A 439 1.68 9.83 7.61
CA CYS A 439 1.02 10.33 6.40
C CYS A 439 1.45 11.76 6.07
N TYR A 440 1.56 12.09 4.79
CA TYR A 440 1.90 13.42 4.29
C TYR A 440 1.15 13.75 2.98
N MET A 441 1.03 15.04 2.67
CA MET A 441 0.42 15.53 1.43
C MET A 441 1.44 15.56 0.29
N GLY A 442 1.02 15.11 -0.89
CA GLY A 442 1.83 15.15 -2.11
C GLY A 442 2.01 16.56 -2.69
N PRO A 443 2.96 16.72 -3.62
CA PRO A 443 3.26 17.99 -4.29
C PRO A 443 2.18 18.32 -5.34
N THR A 444 2.24 19.52 -5.92
CA THR A 444 1.39 19.91 -7.06
C THR A 444 1.99 19.55 -8.42
N GLN A 445 3.29 19.23 -8.47
CA GLN A 445 3.99 18.81 -9.69
C GLN A 445 4.35 17.33 -9.62
N VAL A 446 4.41 16.66 -10.78
CA VAL A 446 4.86 15.28 -10.87
C VAL A 446 6.30 15.12 -10.38
N GLY A 447 6.62 13.96 -9.83
CA GLY A 447 7.95 13.67 -9.32
C GLY A 447 7.99 12.42 -8.46
N ALA A 448 9.10 12.21 -7.75
CA ALA A 448 9.25 11.09 -6.84
C ALA A 448 9.80 11.53 -5.48
N ASP A 449 9.47 10.78 -4.45
CA ASP A 449 10.02 10.88 -3.10
C ASP A 449 10.68 9.57 -2.67
N VAL A 450 11.71 9.70 -1.85
CA VAL A 450 12.31 8.63 -1.06
C VAL A 450 11.91 8.84 0.39
N ILE A 451 11.29 7.83 0.97
CA ILE A 451 10.90 7.77 2.37
C ILE A 451 11.93 6.89 3.08
N SER A 452 12.48 7.39 4.17
CA SER A 452 13.35 6.64 5.08
C SER A 452 12.78 6.71 6.48
N ALA A 453 12.94 5.63 7.24
CA ALA A 453 12.59 5.62 8.65
C ALA A 453 13.57 4.78 9.45
N PHE A 454 13.75 5.11 10.72
CA PHE A 454 14.50 4.29 11.69
C PHE A 454 13.75 4.21 13.02
N ALA A 455 13.94 3.11 13.75
CA ALA A 455 13.44 2.94 15.10
C ALA A 455 14.41 3.58 16.10
N ASP A 456 14.01 4.69 16.70
CA ASP A 456 14.76 5.48 17.68
C ASP A 456 14.54 4.88 19.08
N ALA A 457 15.40 3.92 19.43
CA ALA A 457 15.24 3.11 20.64
C ALA A 457 15.59 3.90 21.91
N ASN A 458 16.46 4.90 21.80
CA ASN A 458 16.88 5.76 22.92
C ASN A 458 16.21 7.15 22.94
N ASN A 459 15.32 7.42 21.99
CA ASN A 459 14.59 8.69 21.84
C ASN A 459 15.51 9.92 21.69
N ASN A 460 16.68 9.76 21.06
CA ASN A 460 17.62 10.87 20.86
C ASN A 460 17.43 11.60 19.51
N GLY A 461 16.53 11.10 18.66
CA GLY A 461 16.19 11.66 17.35
C GLY A 461 17.24 11.43 16.26
N ARG A 462 18.21 10.54 16.47
CA ARG A 462 19.31 10.23 15.54
C ARG A 462 19.40 8.72 15.35
N GLN A 463 19.69 8.31 14.12
CA GLN A 463 19.93 6.90 13.84
C GLN A 463 21.32 6.48 14.37
N ASP A 464 21.34 5.61 15.37
CA ASP A 464 22.56 5.05 15.96
C ASP A 464 22.91 3.66 15.40
N PRO A 465 24.18 3.21 15.53
CA PRO A 465 24.54 1.83 15.20
C PRO A 465 23.72 0.82 16.03
N GLY A 466 22.99 -0.06 15.33
CA GLY A 466 22.11 -1.04 15.96
C GLY A 466 20.62 -0.71 15.80
N GLU A 467 20.27 0.52 15.45
CA GLU A 467 18.88 0.90 15.19
C GLU A 467 18.45 0.49 13.78
N PRO A 468 17.40 -0.34 13.64
CA PRO A 468 16.95 -0.79 12.34
C PRO A 468 16.31 0.35 11.56
N SER A 469 16.51 0.33 10.25
CA SER A 469 15.94 1.32 9.33
C SER A 469 15.35 0.66 8.08
N GLY A 470 14.44 1.39 7.45
CA GLY A 470 13.72 0.96 6.26
C GLY A 470 13.59 2.10 5.26
N LYS A 471 13.37 1.74 3.99
CA LYS A 471 13.14 2.69 2.89
C LYS A 471 11.92 2.30 2.08
N ALA A 472 11.22 3.30 1.57
CA ALA A 472 10.13 3.15 0.60
C ALA A 472 10.21 4.27 -0.45
N THR A 473 9.59 4.07 -1.61
CA THR A 473 9.56 5.06 -2.69
C THR A 473 8.14 5.47 -3.02
N LYS A 474 7.94 6.74 -3.34
CA LYS A 474 6.66 7.28 -3.77
C LYS A 474 6.79 7.97 -5.12
N ALA A 475 6.01 7.55 -6.11
CA ALA A 475 5.82 8.30 -7.35
C ALA A 475 4.55 9.17 -7.28
N TRP A 476 4.68 10.41 -7.71
CA TRP A 476 3.58 11.37 -7.89
C TRP A 476 3.35 11.56 -9.39
N VAL A 477 2.21 11.08 -9.87
CA VAL A 477 1.79 11.17 -11.28
C VAL A 477 0.77 12.28 -11.47
N ALA A 478 0.57 12.69 -12.72
CA ALA A 478 -0.44 13.69 -13.05
C ALA A 478 -1.82 13.24 -12.55
N GLY A 479 -2.62 14.21 -12.11
CA GLY A 479 -4.00 13.99 -11.71
C GLY A 479 -4.92 13.60 -12.86
N ALA A 480 -6.19 13.44 -12.54
CA ALA A 480 -7.22 13.26 -13.56
C ALA A 480 -7.23 14.47 -14.53
N PRO A 481 -7.51 14.25 -15.83
CA PRO A 481 -7.68 15.33 -16.80
C PRO A 481 -8.67 16.39 -16.30
N ALA A 482 -8.27 17.66 -16.38
CA ALA A 482 -9.10 18.79 -15.96
C ALA A 482 -9.26 19.86 -17.05
N THR A 483 -8.34 19.93 -18.01
CA THR A 483 -8.41 20.88 -19.13
C THR A 483 -7.94 20.23 -20.44
N LEU A 484 -8.53 20.67 -21.56
CA LEU A 484 -8.12 20.31 -22.91
C LEU A 484 -8.11 21.59 -23.76
N VAL A 485 -7.00 21.87 -24.44
CA VAL A 485 -6.86 23.04 -25.32
C VAL A 485 -6.43 22.60 -26.71
N LEU A 486 -7.15 23.06 -27.75
CA LEU A 486 -6.80 22.83 -29.15
C LEU A 486 -5.88 23.95 -29.68
N THR A 487 -4.77 23.57 -30.32
CA THR A 487 -3.82 24.50 -30.96
C THR A 487 -3.56 24.09 -32.42
N PRO A 488 -3.62 25.02 -33.39
CA PRO A 488 -4.03 26.42 -33.23
C PRO A 488 -5.54 26.54 -32.94
N PRO A 489 -5.99 27.56 -32.18
CA PRO A 489 -7.41 27.78 -31.93
C PRO A 489 -8.17 28.27 -33.17
N ALA A 490 -7.46 28.87 -34.13
CA ALA A 490 -7.98 29.23 -35.44
C ALA A 490 -6.88 29.10 -36.51
N ALA A 491 -7.22 28.68 -37.73
CA ALA A 491 -6.27 28.67 -38.85
C ALA A 491 -6.96 28.81 -40.22
N THR A 492 -6.24 29.33 -41.22
CA THR A 492 -6.72 29.40 -42.62
C THR A 492 -5.82 28.58 -43.55
N ASN A 493 -6.40 27.67 -44.34
CA ASN A 493 -5.69 26.87 -45.35
C ASN A 493 -6.48 26.92 -46.67
N THR A 494 -5.81 26.60 -47.77
CA THR A 494 -6.49 26.34 -49.04
C THR A 494 -7.18 24.97 -49.01
N VAL A 495 -8.31 24.85 -49.72
CA VAL A 495 -9.01 23.56 -49.92
C VAL A 495 -8.03 22.48 -50.41
N GLY A 496 -8.18 21.25 -49.90
CA GLY A 496 -7.31 20.11 -50.20
C GLY A 496 -5.98 20.08 -49.43
N ALA A 497 -5.55 21.19 -48.81
CA ALA A 497 -4.35 21.18 -47.98
C ALA A 497 -4.59 20.41 -46.66
N LYS A 498 -3.56 19.72 -46.16
CA LYS A 498 -3.63 19.05 -44.85
C LYS A 498 -3.62 20.09 -43.73
N HIS A 499 -4.56 19.99 -42.81
CA HIS A 499 -4.57 20.74 -41.55
C HIS A 499 -4.42 19.77 -40.37
N CYS A 500 -3.67 20.18 -39.36
CA CYS A 500 -3.52 19.44 -38.10
C CYS A 500 -3.82 20.36 -36.92
N VAL A 501 -4.50 19.80 -35.92
CA VAL A 501 -4.74 20.41 -34.61
C VAL A 501 -4.13 19.51 -33.53
N THR A 502 -3.56 20.11 -32.51
CA THR A 502 -3.01 19.41 -31.35
C THR A 502 -3.85 19.73 -30.11
N ALA A 503 -4.45 18.72 -29.52
CA ALA A 503 -5.06 18.78 -28.20
C ALA A 503 -3.98 18.65 -27.13
N THR A 504 -3.95 19.57 -26.17
CA THR A 504 -3.09 19.49 -24.97
C THR A 504 -3.97 19.28 -23.74
N VAL A 505 -3.81 18.14 -23.07
CA VAL A 505 -4.57 17.74 -21.88
C VAL A 505 -3.73 17.94 -20.62
N ARG A 506 -4.29 18.63 -19.63
CA ARG A 506 -3.63 18.88 -18.34
C ARG A 506 -4.55 18.57 -17.16
N ASP A 507 -3.95 18.17 -16.04
CA ASP A 507 -4.65 18.02 -14.76
C ASP A 507 -4.98 19.37 -14.12
N ALA A 508 -5.62 19.35 -12.94
CA ALA A 508 -6.02 20.56 -12.22
C ALA A 508 -4.85 21.43 -11.73
N PHE A 509 -3.64 20.89 -11.68
CA PHE A 509 -2.41 21.60 -11.30
C PHE A 509 -1.59 22.03 -12.52
N GLY A 510 -2.04 21.72 -13.73
CA GLY A 510 -1.37 22.08 -14.98
C GLY A 510 -0.34 21.06 -15.46
N ASN A 511 -0.22 19.88 -14.83
CA ASN A 511 0.67 18.83 -15.30
C ASN A 511 0.10 18.17 -16.58
N PRO A 512 0.96 17.84 -17.56
CA PRO A 512 0.51 17.11 -18.74
C PRO A 512 0.01 15.70 -18.36
N VAL A 513 -1.14 15.30 -18.91
CA VAL A 513 -1.70 13.96 -18.66
C VAL A 513 -1.49 13.07 -19.89
N SER A 514 -0.59 12.10 -19.75
CA SER A 514 -0.26 11.11 -20.79
C SER A 514 -1.25 9.93 -20.78
N GLY A 515 -1.42 9.28 -21.93
CA GLY A 515 -2.21 8.05 -22.04
C GLY A 515 -3.73 8.26 -22.10
N VAL A 516 -4.19 9.50 -22.23
CA VAL A 516 -5.62 9.85 -22.33
C VAL A 516 -6.05 9.78 -23.79
N THR A 517 -7.14 9.08 -24.08
CA THR A 517 -7.73 9.10 -25.43
C THR A 517 -8.48 10.41 -25.65
N VAL A 518 -8.11 11.15 -26.68
CA VAL A 518 -8.83 12.34 -27.14
C VAL A 518 -9.65 11.97 -28.36
N VAL A 519 -10.93 12.29 -28.33
CA VAL A 519 -11.87 12.11 -29.44
C VAL A 519 -12.06 13.44 -30.14
N PHE A 520 -11.85 13.48 -31.45
CA PHE A 520 -11.98 14.65 -32.31
C PHE A 520 -13.20 14.50 -33.23
N SER A 521 -13.93 15.58 -33.42
CA SER A 521 -14.98 15.72 -34.41
C SER A 521 -14.82 17.03 -35.18
N VAL A 522 -15.15 17.00 -36.47
CA VAL A 522 -15.15 18.17 -37.35
C VAL A 522 -16.58 18.36 -37.84
N GLY A 523 -17.16 19.49 -37.46
CA GLY A 523 -18.54 19.87 -37.74
C GLY A 523 -19.21 20.53 -36.53
N PRO A 524 -20.27 21.32 -36.74
CA PRO A 524 -20.84 21.67 -38.04
C PRO A 524 -19.93 22.61 -38.84
N SER A 525 -20.11 22.60 -40.16
CA SER A 525 -19.41 23.47 -41.10
C SER A 525 -20.37 24.48 -41.73
N VAL A 526 -19.90 25.68 -42.03
CA VAL A 526 -20.71 26.73 -42.68
C VAL A 526 -19.92 27.41 -43.82
N PRO A 527 -20.29 27.20 -45.10
CA PRO A 527 -21.12 26.10 -45.63
C PRO A 527 -20.42 24.73 -45.46
N THR A 528 -21.01 23.63 -45.95
CA THR A 528 -20.39 22.31 -45.77
C THR A 528 -19.10 22.17 -46.57
N THR A 529 -18.07 21.58 -45.95
CA THR A 529 -16.69 21.53 -46.47
C THR A 529 -16.22 20.10 -46.83
N PHE A 530 -16.99 19.08 -46.40
CA PHE A 530 -16.65 17.66 -46.48
C PHE A 530 -15.27 17.30 -45.88
N PRO A 531 -15.11 17.43 -44.54
CA PRO A 531 -13.87 17.11 -43.88
C PRO A 531 -13.56 15.61 -43.96
N ARG A 532 -12.30 15.26 -44.26
CA ARG A 532 -11.84 13.88 -44.40
C ARG A 532 -10.54 13.63 -43.62
N PRO A 533 -10.54 12.71 -42.62
CA PRO A 533 -11.75 12.15 -41.98
C PRO A 533 -12.54 13.24 -41.22
N PRO A 534 -13.86 13.07 -40.98
CA PRO A 534 -14.69 14.04 -40.24
C PRO A 534 -14.51 13.97 -38.71
N GLY A 535 -13.59 13.13 -38.24
CA GLY A 535 -13.28 12.91 -36.84
C GLY A 535 -12.30 11.77 -36.68
N GLY A 536 -11.88 11.50 -35.45
CA GLY A 536 -10.93 10.44 -35.15
C GLY A 536 -10.54 10.43 -33.68
N THR A 537 -9.62 9.56 -33.29
CA THR A 537 -9.09 9.50 -31.93
C THR A 537 -7.56 9.52 -31.95
N ALA A 538 -6.97 10.06 -30.90
CA ALA A 538 -5.53 9.97 -30.65
C ALA A 538 -5.26 9.97 -29.14
N THR A 539 -4.26 9.20 -28.71
CA THR A 539 -3.87 9.13 -27.30
C THR A 539 -2.80 10.19 -27.00
N THR A 540 -2.89 10.84 -25.84
CA THR A 540 -1.90 11.84 -25.42
C THR A 540 -0.53 11.23 -25.14
N ASP A 541 0.52 11.90 -25.60
CA ASP A 541 1.92 11.55 -25.32
C ASP A 541 2.38 12.01 -23.92
N ALA A 542 3.68 11.87 -23.63
CA ALA A 542 4.28 12.31 -22.36
C ALA A 542 4.15 13.83 -22.09
N ASN A 543 3.91 14.63 -23.12
CA ASN A 543 3.64 16.06 -23.01
C ASN A 543 2.14 16.38 -22.89
N GLY A 544 1.29 15.35 -22.77
CA GLY A 544 -0.16 15.49 -22.73
C GLY A 544 -0.75 15.86 -24.09
N GLN A 545 -0.06 15.58 -25.20
CA GLN A 545 -0.46 16.04 -26.53
C GLN A 545 -0.99 14.92 -27.42
N ALA A 546 -2.13 15.17 -28.08
CA ALA A 546 -2.73 14.31 -29.09
C ALA A 546 -2.98 15.12 -30.36
N THR A 547 -2.57 14.62 -31.54
CA THR A 547 -2.69 15.37 -32.80
C THR A 547 -3.66 14.69 -33.77
N PHE A 548 -4.54 15.47 -34.37
CA PHE A 548 -5.50 15.04 -35.39
C PHE A 548 -5.33 15.87 -36.66
N CYS A 549 -5.36 15.23 -37.83
CA CYS A 549 -5.22 15.91 -39.11
C CYS A 549 -6.32 15.51 -40.10
N TYR A 550 -6.80 16.47 -40.88
CA TYR A 550 -7.80 16.27 -41.92
C TYR A 550 -7.62 17.26 -43.08
N THR A 551 -8.37 17.05 -44.16
CA THR A 551 -8.50 17.94 -45.32
C THR A 551 -9.97 18.26 -45.57
N ALA A 552 -10.27 19.38 -46.23
CA ALA A 552 -11.61 19.67 -46.76
C ALA A 552 -11.63 19.73 -48.29
N SER A 553 -12.79 19.50 -48.89
CA SER A 553 -13.00 19.46 -50.34
C SER A 553 -13.68 20.72 -50.90
N LEU A 554 -14.37 21.50 -50.05
CA LEU A 554 -14.98 22.79 -50.40
C LEU A 554 -14.53 23.93 -49.47
N PRO A 555 -14.54 25.19 -49.94
CA PRO A 555 -14.37 26.37 -49.10
C PRO A 555 -15.48 26.49 -48.04
N GLY A 556 -15.11 26.98 -46.86
CA GLY A 556 -16.03 27.17 -45.74
C GLY A 556 -15.32 27.22 -44.40
N VAL A 557 -16.09 27.25 -43.30
CA VAL A 557 -15.53 27.22 -41.95
C VAL A 557 -15.96 25.96 -41.24
N ASP A 558 -14.99 25.19 -40.72
CA ASP A 558 -15.20 24.03 -39.87
C ASP A 558 -15.07 24.41 -38.40
N ARG A 559 -15.97 23.88 -37.56
CA ARG A 559 -15.77 23.81 -36.11
C ARG A 559 -15.13 22.47 -35.77
N ILE A 560 -14.02 22.51 -35.04
CA ILE A 560 -13.35 21.33 -34.53
C ILE A 560 -13.65 21.26 -33.04
N HIS A 561 -14.18 20.14 -32.61
CA HIS A 561 -14.44 19.86 -31.20
C HIS A 561 -13.62 18.64 -30.78
N ALA A 562 -13.05 18.68 -29.58
CA ALA A 562 -12.39 17.52 -29.02
C ALA A 562 -12.59 17.43 -27.51
N PHE A 563 -12.75 16.21 -27.00
CA PHE A 563 -12.84 15.94 -25.56
C PHE A 563 -11.91 14.80 -25.15
N ALA A 564 -11.46 14.83 -23.90
CA ALA A 564 -10.71 13.75 -23.28
C ALA A 564 -11.68 12.66 -22.78
N ASP A 565 -11.66 11.49 -23.42
CA ASP A 565 -12.50 10.33 -23.08
C ASP A 565 -11.86 9.56 -21.92
N VAL A 566 -12.17 10.00 -20.70
CA VAL A 566 -11.53 9.52 -19.47
C VAL A 566 -12.02 8.11 -19.11
N ASN A 567 -13.24 7.76 -19.51
CA ASN A 567 -13.86 6.48 -19.20
C ASN A 567 -13.92 5.49 -20.38
N SER A 568 -13.34 5.86 -21.54
CA SER A 568 -13.32 5.04 -22.77
C SER A 568 -14.71 4.69 -23.30
N SER A 569 -15.68 5.58 -23.12
CA SER A 569 -17.05 5.40 -23.64
C SER A 569 -17.19 5.83 -25.10
N GLY A 570 -16.24 6.62 -25.60
CA GLY A 570 -16.31 7.28 -26.91
C GLY A 570 -17.34 8.40 -26.99
N ARG A 571 -17.89 8.85 -25.85
CA ARG A 571 -18.87 9.94 -25.76
C ARG A 571 -18.42 10.95 -24.73
N GLU A 572 -18.71 12.22 -25.01
CA GLU A 572 -18.44 13.30 -24.06
C GLU A 572 -19.41 13.19 -22.88
N ASP A 573 -18.85 12.96 -21.69
CA ASP A 573 -19.59 12.87 -20.43
C ASP A 573 -19.46 14.14 -19.58
N PRO A 574 -20.45 14.44 -18.69
CA PRO A 574 -20.36 15.58 -17.80
C PRO A 574 -19.10 15.55 -16.93
N GLY A 575 -18.25 16.56 -17.08
CA GLY A 575 -17.00 16.71 -16.33
C GLY A 575 -15.74 16.31 -17.11
N GLU A 576 -15.88 15.75 -18.30
CA GLU A 576 -14.74 15.56 -19.20
C GLU A 576 -14.28 16.90 -19.79
N PRO A 577 -12.96 17.18 -19.80
CA PRO A 577 -12.49 18.41 -20.39
C PRO A 577 -12.53 18.33 -21.93
N PHE A 578 -13.06 19.39 -22.53
CA PHE A 578 -13.12 19.57 -23.98
C PHE A 578 -12.49 20.88 -24.42
N GLY A 579 -12.27 21.01 -25.72
CA GLY A 579 -11.76 22.21 -26.35
C GLY A 579 -12.24 22.33 -27.79
N ASP A 580 -12.40 23.56 -28.26
CA ASP A 580 -12.87 23.89 -29.59
C ASP A 580 -11.80 24.69 -30.37
N ALA A 581 -11.81 24.55 -31.69
CA ALA A 581 -11.02 25.34 -32.62
C ALA A 581 -11.82 25.59 -33.91
N GLU A 582 -11.45 26.63 -34.65
CA GLU A 582 -12.06 26.93 -35.96
C GLU A 582 -11.07 26.78 -37.10
N LYS A 583 -11.54 26.29 -38.25
CA LYS A 583 -10.73 26.15 -39.44
C LYS A 583 -11.42 26.77 -40.64
N THR A 584 -10.79 27.77 -41.25
CA THR A 584 -11.26 28.37 -42.51
C THR A 584 -10.55 27.74 -43.70
N TRP A 585 -11.34 27.30 -44.68
CA TRP A 585 -10.91 26.82 -45.98
C TRP A 585 -11.23 27.85 -47.04
N ILE A 586 -10.20 28.36 -47.71
CA ILE A 586 -10.34 29.28 -48.83
C ILE A 586 -10.04 28.57 -50.15
N PRO A 587 -10.59 29.05 -51.28
CA PRO A 587 -10.16 28.56 -52.59
C PRO A 587 -8.65 28.71 -52.78
N PRO A 588 -8.01 27.83 -53.57
CA PRO A 588 -6.61 28.03 -53.96
C PRO A 588 -6.44 29.31 -54.79
N THR A 589 -5.22 29.85 -54.82
CA THR A 589 -4.89 31.00 -55.68
C THR A 589 -5.05 30.60 -57.15
N SER A 590 -5.75 31.42 -57.93
CA SER A 590 -5.98 31.16 -59.35
C SER A 590 -4.67 31.12 -60.16
N THR A 591 -4.61 30.22 -61.13
CA THR A 591 -3.48 30.12 -62.07
C THR A 591 -3.61 31.23 -63.12
N GLN A 592 -2.71 32.21 -63.13
CA GLN A 592 -2.76 33.31 -64.11
C GLN A 592 -2.78 32.79 -65.55
N LEU A 593 -3.59 33.43 -66.39
CA LEU A 593 -3.79 33.10 -67.80
C LEU A 593 -4.43 31.72 -68.06
N CYS A 594 -4.83 30.99 -67.02
CA CYS A 594 -5.60 29.74 -67.15
C CYS A 594 -6.98 30.05 -67.72
N GLU A 595 -7.37 29.33 -68.75
CA GLU A 595 -8.71 29.37 -69.31
C GLU A 595 -9.23 27.95 -69.52
N VAL A 596 -10.43 27.72 -69.02
CA VAL A 596 -11.21 26.49 -69.18
C VAL A 596 -12.44 26.85 -70.00
N THR A 597 -12.63 26.18 -71.13
CA THR A 597 -13.79 26.39 -72.01
C THR A 597 -14.50 25.06 -72.27
N ILE A 598 -15.82 25.04 -72.13
CA ILE A 598 -16.66 23.90 -72.53
C ILE A 598 -17.34 24.28 -73.85
N THR A 599 -16.88 23.69 -74.96
CA THR A 599 -17.41 23.99 -76.31
C THR A 599 -18.59 23.08 -76.65
N ASP A 600 -19.66 23.65 -77.22
CA ASP A 600 -20.91 22.97 -77.58
C ASP A 600 -21.66 22.28 -76.40
N GLY A 601 -21.33 22.67 -75.17
CA GLY A 601 -21.82 22.00 -73.96
C GLY A 601 -21.21 20.61 -73.76
N GLY A 602 -21.62 19.92 -72.71
CA GLY A 602 -21.22 18.53 -72.47
C GLY A 602 -22.23 17.76 -71.63
N TRP A 603 -22.04 16.44 -71.57
CA TRP A 603 -22.85 15.60 -70.69
C TRP A 603 -22.10 14.38 -70.15
N ILE A 604 -22.47 13.99 -68.94
CA ILE A 604 -22.00 12.80 -68.23
C ILE A 604 -23.20 11.99 -67.72
N ILE A 605 -22.94 10.75 -67.32
CA ILE A 605 -23.82 10.01 -66.41
C ILE A 605 -23.27 10.20 -65.00
N ALA A 606 -24.01 10.91 -64.15
CA ALA A 606 -23.59 11.21 -62.77
C ALA A 606 -23.70 9.97 -61.87
N ASN A 607 -23.16 10.04 -60.65
CA ASN A 607 -23.16 8.96 -59.65
C ASN A 607 -24.56 8.45 -59.29
N ASN A 608 -25.57 9.32 -59.37
CA ASN A 608 -26.97 8.97 -59.16
C ASN A 608 -27.62 8.26 -60.38
N MET A 609 -26.83 8.00 -61.43
CA MET A 609 -27.22 7.41 -62.71
C MET A 609 -28.06 8.32 -63.61
N ASP A 610 -28.24 9.58 -63.22
CA ASP A 610 -28.96 10.55 -64.04
C ASP A 610 -28.03 11.10 -65.13
N ARG A 611 -28.63 11.45 -66.27
CA ARG A 611 -27.91 12.23 -67.30
C ARG A 611 -27.78 13.66 -66.78
N ALA A 612 -26.56 14.18 -66.75
CA ALA A 612 -26.30 15.56 -66.41
C ALA A 612 -25.69 16.32 -67.59
N ASN A 613 -26.20 17.51 -67.85
CA ASN A 613 -25.69 18.43 -68.86
C ASN A 613 -24.91 19.55 -68.19
N PHE A 614 -23.84 20.02 -68.81
CA PHE A 614 -23.06 21.13 -68.29
C PHE A 614 -22.51 22.00 -69.42
N GLY A 615 -22.12 23.22 -69.08
CA GLY A 615 -21.54 24.16 -70.02
C GLY A 615 -20.95 25.37 -69.29
N GLY A 616 -20.19 26.18 -70.03
CA GLY A 616 -19.62 27.41 -69.47
C GLY A 616 -18.15 27.59 -69.77
N ASN A 617 -17.56 28.59 -69.10
CA ASN A 617 -16.16 28.92 -69.17
C ASN A 617 -15.66 29.51 -67.85
N ALA A 618 -14.35 29.48 -67.64
CA ALA A 618 -13.67 30.17 -66.56
C ALA A 618 -12.31 30.65 -67.08
N LYS A 619 -11.98 31.92 -66.86
CA LYS A 619 -10.79 32.57 -67.38
C LYS A 619 -10.14 33.42 -66.29
N VAL A 620 -8.83 33.27 -66.14
CA VAL A 620 -8.01 34.03 -65.21
C VAL A 620 -7.17 35.04 -65.98
N LEU A 621 -7.35 36.33 -65.68
CA LEU A 621 -6.63 37.44 -66.31
C LEU A 621 -5.16 37.52 -65.82
N PRO A 622 -4.29 38.30 -66.50
CA PRO A 622 -2.90 38.48 -66.07
C PRO A 622 -2.76 39.05 -64.65
N ASP A 623 -3.75 39.80 -64.17
CA ASP A 623 -3.79 40.37 -62.82
C ASP A 623 -4.32 39.38 -61.75
N GLY A 624 -4.71 38.16 -62.15
CA GLY A 624 -5.29 37.13 -61.28
C GLY A 624 -6.81 37.20 -61.12
N THR A 625 -7.47 38.21 -61.70
CA THR A 625 -8.93 38.31 -61.68
C THR A 625 -9.56 37.15 -62.43
N VAL A 626 -10.57 36.50 -61.84
CA VAL A 626 -11.31 35.39 -62.44
C VAL A 626 -12.64 35.88 -63.01
N GLN A 627 -12.99 35.43 -64.21
CA GLN A 627 -14.25 35.71 -64.88
C GLN A 627 -14.78 34.44 -65.54
N GLY A 628 -16.09 34.35 -65.73
CA GLY A 628 -16.73 33.20 -66.38
C GLY A 628 -18.08 32.90 -65.79
N GLN A 629 -18.68 31.84 -66.31
CA GLN A 629 -19.98 31.34 -65.90
C GLN A 629 -20.03 29.83 -66.12
N GLN A 630 -20.74 29.12 -65.24
CA GLN A 630 -20.92 27.67 -65.28
C GLN A 630 -22.41 27.36 -65.15
N GLU A 631 -22.86 26.40 -65.95
CA GLU A 631 -24.19 25.81 -65.87
C GLU A 631 -24.04 24.30 -65.68
N TYR A 632 -24.80 23.72 -64.75
CA TYR A 632 -24.91 22.28 -64.58
C TYR A 632 -26.38 21.91 -64.31
N GLN A 633 -26.93 21.01 -65.12
CA GLN A 633 -28.30 20.53 -65.01
C GLN A 633 -28.31 19.00 -64.86
N ASP A 634 -28.72 18.52 -63.69
CA ASP A 634 -29.10 17.12 -63.51
C ASP A 634 -30.53 16.93 -64.01
N GLN A 635 -30.73 16.04 -64.99
CA GLN A 635 -32.03 15.84 -65.62
C GLN A 635 -33.00 15.00 -64.77
N GLY A 636 -32.52 14.39 -63.68
CA GLY A 636 -33.29 13.45 -62.89
C GLY A 636 -33.42 12.07 -63.58
N PRO A 637 -34.26 11.18 -63.02
CA PRO A 637 -35.25 11.46 -61.98
C PRO A 637 -34.74 11.37 -60.53
N ALA A 638 -33.51 10.93 -60.27
CA ALA A 638 -33.06 10.71 -58.90
C ALA A 638 -32.91 12.02 -58.11
N GLN A 639 -32.30 13.04 -58.72
CA GLN A 639 -32.17 14.36 -58.10
C GLN A 639 -32.10 15.48 -59.16
N PRO A 640 -33.20 15.79 -59.85
CA PRO A 640 -33.21 16.86 -60.86
C PRO A 640 -32.90 18.21 -60.20
N MET A 641 -31.99 18.97 -60.81
CA MET A 641 -31.63 20.31 -60.34
C MET A 641 -30.99 21.13 -61.47
N ASN A 642 -31.08 22.46 -61.36
CA ASN A 642 -30.32 23.37 -62.19
C ASN A 642 -29.39 24.26 -61.37
N VAL A 643 -28.09 24.09 -61.53
CA VAL A 643 -27.05 24.86 -60.85
C VAL A 643 -26.52 25.94 -61.80
N HIS A 644 -26.74 27.19 -61.43
CA HIS A 644 -26.28 28.35 -62.20
C HIS A 644 -25.27 29.15 -61.37
N SER A 645 -24.03 29.26 -61.86
CA SER A 645 -23.00 30.04 -61.15
C SER A 645 -23.39 31.51 -61.05
N THR A 646 -23.27 32.09 -59.86
CA THR A 646 -23.39 33.54 -59.64
C THR A 646 -22.03 34.22 -59.51
N GLU A 647 -21.00 33.46 -59.15
CA GLU A 647 -19.63 33.95 -58.95
C GLU A 647 -18.62 32.83 -59.17
N ILE A 648 -17.55 33.09 -59.93
CA ILE A 648 -16.35 32.24 -59.95
C ILE A 648 -15.31 32.88 -59.02
N THR A 649 -14.93 32.14 -57.98
CA THR A 649 -14.03 32.61 -56.91
C THR A 649 -12.58 32.23 -57.13
N ALA A 650 -12.31 31.09 -57.78
CA ALA A 650 -10.97 30.69 -58.18
C ALA A 650 -10.98 29.73 -59.37
N THR A 651 -9.91 29.73 -60.14
CA THR A 651 -9.67 28.72 -61.19
C THR A 651 -8.20 28.36 -61.24
N THR A 652 -7.90 27.07 -61.08
CA THR A 652 -6.53 26.54 -61.09
C THR A 652 -6.35 25.55 -62.22
N CYS A 653 -5.27 25.69 -62.99
CA CYS A 653 -4.84 24.72 -64.01
C CYS A 653 -3.59 23.98 -63.53
N SER A 654 -3.43 22.71 -63.90
CA SER A 654 -2.17 21.98 -63.80
C SER A 654 -1.11 22.53 -64.77
N ASP A 655 0.17 22.29 -64.48
CA ASP A 655 1.28 22.81 -65.30
C ASP A 655 1.30 22.23 -66.73
N ASP A 656 0.85 20.99 -66.89
CA ASP A 656 0.67 20.32 -68.19
C ASP A 656 -0.65 20.66 -68.89
N LEU A 657 -1.48 21.49 -68.26
CA LEU A 657 -2.80 21.92 -68.74
C LEU A 657 -3.76 20.76 -69.03
N THR A 658 -3.60 19.61 -68.38
CA THR A 658 -4.54 18.48 -68.55
C THR A 658 -5.62 18.46 -67.47
N MET A 659 -5.50 19.25 -66.40
CA MET A 659 -6.48 19.31 -65.31
C MET A 659 -6.77 20.74 -64.87
N ALA A 660 -8.02 21.01 -64.50
CA ALA A 660 -8.39 22.27 -63.88
C ALA A 660 -9.47 22.10 -62.81
N SER A 661 -9.44 22.98 -61.82
CA SER A 661 -10.47 23.10 -60.79
C SER A 661 -11.06 24.50 -60.79
N ILE A 662 -12.39 24.60 -60.76
CA ILE A 662 -13.14 25.86 -60.76
C ILE A 662 -13.95 25.90 -59.46
N PHE A 663 -13.77 26.96 -58.67
CA PHE A 663 -14.48 27.17 -57.42
C PHE A 663 -15.41 28.36 -57.55
N GLY A 664 -16.60 28.29 -56.95
CA GLY A 664 -17.54 29.39 -57.06
C GLY A 664 -18.73 29.30 -56.14
N LYS A 665 -19.67 30.22 -56.35
CA LYS A 665 -21.00 30.19 -55.77
C LYS A 665 -22.04 30.09 -56.87
N ALA A 666 -23.13 29.40 -56.58
CA ALA A 666 -24.23 29.18 -57.50
C ALA A 666 -25.59 29.32 -56.82
N THR A 667 -26.64 29.52 -57.61
CA THR A 667 -28.01 29.21 -57.22
C THR A 667 -28.35 27.78 -57.65
N ILE A 668 -29.25 27.13 -56.91
CA ILE A 668 -29.88 25.86 -57.32
C ILE A 668 -31.35 26.16 -57.57
N ASP A 669 -31.83 25.86 -58.79
CA ASP A 669 -33.18 26.20 -59.28
C ASP A 669 -33.55 27.69 -59.09
N GLY A 670 -32.54 28.56 -59.22
CA GLY A 670 -32.68 30.01 -59.06
C GLY A 670 -32.72 30.50 -57.61
N ALA A 671 -32.54 29.62 -56.62
CA ALA A 671 -32.57 29.97 -55.20
C ALA A 671 -31.23 29.71 -54.48
N GLY A 672 -31.04 30.40 -53.35
CA GLY A 672 -29.91 30.17 -52.43
C GLY A 672 -28.56 30.69 -52.92
N SER A 673 -27.52 30.46 -52.11
CA SER A 673 -26.13 30.66 -52.48
C SER A 673 -25.36 29.45 -52.00
N HIS A 674 -24.90 28.65 -52.94
CA HIS A 674 -24.30 27.34 -52.73
C HIS A 674 -22.85 27.36 -53.21
N VAL A 675 -21.93 26.93 -52.37
CA VAL A 675 -20.54 26.76 -52.77
C VAL A 675 -20.40 25.52 -53.63
N PHE A 676 -19.67 25.65 -54.73
CA PHE A 676 -19.35 24.53 -55.62
C PHE A 676 -17.86 24.45 -55.92
N ARG A 677 -17.44 23.24 -56.28
CA ARG A 677 -16.18 22.95 -56.96
C ARG A 677 -16.47 22.08 -58.18
N ILE A 678 -15.91 22.46 -59.31
CA ILE A 678 -15.88 21.66 -60.53
C ILE A 678 -14.44 21.22 -60.76
N ASP A 679 -14.24 19.94 -61.08
CA ASP A 679 -12.97 19.40 -61.53
C ASP A 679 -13.12 18.89 -62.97
N VAL A 680 -12.21 19.29 -63.85
CA VAL A 680 -12.19 18.85 -65.25
C VAL A 680 -10.85 18.28 -65.66
N THR A 681 -10.86 17.41 -66.65
CA THR A 681 -9.65 16.89 -67.31
C THR A 681 -9.79 17.09 -68.81
N ASP A 682 -8.73 17.61 -69.45
CA ASP A 682 -8.57 17.70 -70.91
C ASP A 682 -7.60 16.60 -71.34
N GLY A 683 -8.14 15.59 -72.03
CA GLY A 683 -7.40 14.42 -72.48
C GLY A 683 -6.94 14.51 -73.95
N GLY A 684 -7.03 15.69 -74.55
CA GLY A 684 -6.64 15.96 -75.94
C GLY A 684 -7.80 16.35 -76.85
N SER A 685 -7.51 16.59 -78.12
CA SER A 685 -8.47 17.14 -79.07
C SER A 685 -9.71 16.24 -79.28
N GLY A 686 -10.90 16.79 -79.07
CA GLY A 686 -12.17 16.17 -79.47
C GLY A 686 -12.98 15.53 -78.33
N GLY A 687 -12.60 15.74 -77.07
CA GLY A 687 -13.46 15.53 -75.91
C GLY A 687 -13.64 14.08 -75.43
N SER A 688 -13.20 13.09 -76.21
CA SER A 688 -13.42 11.67 -75.90
C SER A 688 -12.64 11.14 -74.70
N ASN A 689 -11.57 11.84 -74.29
CA ASN A 689 -10.76 11.51 -73.12
C ASN A 689 -10.95 12.50 -71.96
N ASP A 690 -11.88 13.44 -72.11
CA ASP A 690 -12.12 14.46 -71.10
C ASP A 690 -12.98 13.91 -69.97
N SER A 691 -12.91 14.56 -68.81
CA SER A 691 -13.82 14.25 -67.70
C SER A 691 -14.32 15.50 -67.01
N TYR A 692 -15.48 15.39 -66.37
CA TYR A 692 -16.12 16.45 -65.60
C TYR A 692 -16.67 15.89 -64.29
N GLY A 693 -16.57 16.68 -63.23
CA GLY A 693 -17.25 16.42 -61.97
C GLY A 693 -17.56 17.72 -61.24
N ILE A 694 -18.72 17.78 -60.58
CA ILE A 694 -19.13 18.87 -59.71
C ILE A 694 -19.47 18.35 -58.31
N MET A 695 -19.07 19.14 -57.30
CA MET A 695 -19.38 18.96 -55.89
C MET A 695 -20.06 20.23 -55.38
N LEU A 696 -21.17 20.07 -54.65
CA LEU A 696 -21.93 21.16 -54.02
C LEU A 696 -21.93 21.03 -52.51
N ASP A 697 -22.02 22.16 -51.81
CA ASP A 697 -22.18 22.22 -50.35
C ASP A 697 -23.49 21.61 -49.82
N THR A 698 -24.39 21.17 -50.69
CA THR A 698 -25.62 20.45 -50.35
C THR A 698 -25.39 18.96 -50.09
N GLY A 699 -24.20 18.44 -50.41
CA GLY A 699 -23.92 16.99 -50.40
C GLY A 699 -23.99 16.36 -51.78
N TYR A 700 -24.40 17.09 -52.82
CA TYR A 700 -24.45 16.56 -54.17
C TYR A 700 -23.05 16.37 -54.76
N LEU A 701 -22.82 15.18 -55.32
CA LEU A 701 -21.59 14.79 -56.01
C LEU A 701 -21.97 14.12 -57.33
N SER A 702 -21.66 14.76 -58.46
CA SER A 702 -21.83 14.09 -59.76
C SER A 702 -20.86 12.92 -59.92
N GLY A 703 -19.73 12.96 -59.22
CA GLY A 703 -18.57 12.12 -59.50
C GLY A 703 -17.75 12.65 -60.68
N GLN A 704 -16.48 12.25 -60.75
CA GLN A 704 -15.63 12.54 -61.90
C GLN A 704 -15.85 11.47 -62.96
N HIS A 705 -16.49 11.83 -64.07
CA HIS A 705 -16.86 10.88 -65.13
C HIS A 705 -16.35 11.30 -66.50
N PRO A 706 -15.96 10.35 -67.37
CA PRO A 706 -15.64 10.65 -68.76
C PRO A 706 -16.82 11.30 -69.47
N LEU A 707 -16.54 12.24 -70.36
CA LEU A 707 -17.58 12.89 -71.15
C LEU A 707 -18.21 11.89 -72.11
N SER A 708 -19.54 11.85 -72.13
CA SER A 708 -20.29 11.09 -73.14
C SER A 708 -20.69 11.96 -74.35
N GLY A 709 -20.34 13.25 -74.30
CA GLY A 709 -20.39 14.21 -75.40
C GLY A 709 -19.97 15.60 -74.92
N GLY A 710 -19.51 16.44 -75.85
CA GLY A 710 -18.90 17.75 -75.56
C GLY A 710 -17.38 17.73 -75.63
N ASN A 711 -16.75 18.88 -75.37
CA ASN A 711 -15.30 19.03 -75.34
C ASN A 711 -14.91 20.08 -74.28
N VAL A 712 -14.04 19.69 -73.35
CA VAL A 712 -13.35 20.61 -72.44
C VAL A 712 -12.04 21.01 -73.11
N THR A 713 -11.67 22.27 -72.98
CA THR A 713 -10.34 22.73 -73.39
C THR A 713 -9.73 23.52 -72.27
N ILE A 714 -8.52 23.13 -71.88
CA ILE A 714 -7.73 23.83 -70.88
C ILE A 714 -6.50 24.40 -71.60
N HIS A 715 -6.38 25.73 -71.59
CA HIS A 715 -5.23 26.38 -72.20
C HIS A 715 -4.74 27.57 -71.38
N LYS A 716 -3.56 28.05 -71.75
CA LYS A 716 -2.97 29.28 -71.22
C LYS A 716 -3.02 30.36 -72.28
N GLN A 717 -3.66 31.48 -71.98
CA GLN A 717 -3.75 32.63 -72.89
C GLN A 717 -2.44 33.39 -73.06
#